data_AF-A0A6A6QZF3-F1
#
_entry.id   AF-A0A6A6QZF3-F1
#
_cell.length_a   1.000
_cell.length_b   1.000
_cell.length_c   1.000
_cell.angle_alpha   90.00
_cell.angle_beta   90.00
_cell.angle_gamma   90.00
#
_symmetry.space_group_name_H-M   'P 1'
#
loop_
_entity.id
_entity.type
_entity.pdbx_description
1 polymer ?
#
loop_
_entity_poly.entity_id
_entity_poly.type
_entity_poly.pdbx_seq_one_letter_code
_entity_poly.pdbx_strand_id
1 'polypeptide(L)'
;MATDCIKLSLQGLPLEILQQIAGHLNNSHRPSLYAFGLASEICHGATIPSIFHHIYLTISSREALQRDVDALVKTLSRTASARLVRCLSIKGFLRLSDKSKIEGYKSSSWNSRSQFEATGVNEILRDEEPDSPSPHVVYDEPVIVKSSEEDLAWVPLVSLIRTLPRLTKLVYNCRNQFPPSLLDALHDHHPQCKLYHLTFRFRTLLWGTPYPYEMALATSPCLYSVKVACGQRDSDGDDDFNQEAMMELVAGLAPNLKEVVVVNLTPENSWRYNRRPREPWRGLPGFVPGRSIGSLTSLSLLGTVALTSLSFLSAVDVTRWDLLQTWARHTEFSQLRHLALGGGYGCEGIGINDQEMEWIAQNCAFPRLKTLRIRLTRNDMHVERPNYANNAIALLEAFEPLDQLEVSGPLEPKILDAILHRHGQTLKKLSLRPSERSSTADNLTLRRHIPMTLAKEHVLQIHAQCPALQELAVPVKRTKSDALEAEIYKSFGKMGRLKSLFLTLDCSDWRVCRDPNSIDDASFDAADRETYKWSGFLKKGYVRETLMNCAVDETLARSIWETICQSETGQDLESLKLWTTGGGEWGNYGGNGGIPLVVNNLSRSWLIERVARDDKGIINVRELGRRVREVRDQEVTDGYKRRAERVGYERYIVMEPEDVAEEDETVQVFRRAWPRKKGSKDWREDWSSFPLQV
;
A
#
# COMPACT_ATOMS: atom_id res chain seq x y z
N MET A 1 29.06 58.09 -9.82
CA MET A 1 27.65 57.65 -9.86
C MET A 1 27.61 56.24 -9.29
N ALA A 2 27.27 56.11 -8.01
CA ALA A 2 27.15 54.82 -7.35
C ALA A 2 25.70 54.33 -7.52
N THR A 3 25.54 53.16 -8.11
CA THR A 3 24.26 52.44 -8.21
C THR A 3 23.91 51.87 -6.84
N ASP A 4 22.88 52.42 -6.21
CA ASP A 4 22.28 51.88 -4.98
C ASP A 4 21.76 50.46 -5.24
N CYS A 5 22.42 49.48 -4.64
CA CYS A 5 21.93 48.11 -4.57
C CYS A 5 20.82 48.05 -3.51
N ILE A 6 19.57 48.15 -3.95
CA ILE A 6 18.39 48.00 -3.09
C ILE A 6 18.46 46.61 -2.44
N LYS A 7 18.72 46.56 -1.13
CA LYS A 7 18.54 45.33 -0.33
C LYS A 7 17.05 44.98 -0.32
N LEU A 8 16.62 44.08 -1.20
CA LEU A 8 15.31 43.47 -1.16
C LEU A 8 15.19 42.65 0.14
N SER A 9 14.50 43.21 1.14
CA SER A 9 14.11 42.47 2.33
C SER A 9 12.91 41.58 2.01
N LEU A 10 12.91 40.34 2.48
CA LEU A 10 11.79 39.40 2.35
C LEU A 10 10.46 40.00 2.84
N GLN A 11 10.53 40.89 3.84
CA GLN A 11 9.37 41.59 4.41
C GLN A 11 8.83 42.72 3.52
N GLY A 12 9.63 43.19 2.54
CA GLY A 12 9.24 44.19 1.56
C GLY A 12 8.67 43.62 0.27
N LEU A 13 8.55 42.29 0.16
CA LEU A 13 7.92 41.65 -0.99
C LEU A 13 6.39 41.83 -0.95
N PRO A 14 5.72 41.95 -2.13
CA PRO A 14 4.27 41.96 -2.20
C PRO A 14 3.66 40.69 -1.59
N LEU A 15 2.47 40.83 -1.01
CA LEU A 15 1.77 39.74 -0.33
C LEU A 15 1.52 38.55 -1.28
N GLU A 16 1.26 38.83 -2.55
CA GLU A 16 1.03 37.83 -3.60
C GLU A 16 2.27 36.95 -3.81
N ILE A 17 3.46 37.54 -3.77
CA ILE A 17 4.73 36.81 -3.90
C ILE A 17 4.96 35.95 -2.66
N LEU A 18 4.70 36.49 -1.46
CA LEU A 18 4.80 35.72 -0.22
C LEU A 18 3.79 34.57 -0.17
N GLN A 19 2.59 34.75 -0.74
CA GLN A 19 1.57 33.71 -0.87
C GLN A 19 1.97 32.64 -1.88
N GLN A 20 2.61 33.02 -3.00
CA GLN A 20 3.17 32.05 -3.95
C GLN A 20 4.28 31.23 -3.30
N ILE A 21 5.20 31.88 -2.56
CA ILE A 21 6.24 31.19 -1.77
C ILE A 21 5.58 30.22 -0.78
N ALA A 22 4.58 30.67 -0.02
CA ALA A 22 3.83 29.81 0.89
C ALA A 22 3.14 28.65 0.17
N GLY A 23 2.57 28.87 -1.02
CA GLY A 23 1.98 27.83 -1.86
C GLY A 23 3.01 26.77 -2.27
N HIS A 24 4.19 27.20 -2.72
CA HIS A 24 5.30 26.30 -3.06
C HIS A 24 5.78 25.51 -1.84
N LEU A 25 5.94 26.17 -0.68
CA LEU A 25 6.33 25.50 0.56
C LEU A 25 5.28 24.49 1.02
N ASN A 26 3.99 24.79 0.87
CA ASN A 26 2.91 23.86 1.21
C ASN A 26 2.94 22.60 0.34
N ASN A 27 3.23 22.74 -0.96
CA ASN A 27 3.28 21.63 -1.90
C ASN A 27 4.57 20.81 -1.76
N SER A 28 5.68 21.45 -1.39
CA SER A 28 6.99 20.80 -1.34
C SER A 28 7.30 20.24 0.05
N HIS A 29 7.13 21.03 1.12
CA HIS A 29 7.46 20.62 2.48
C HIS A 29 6.65 21.42 3.53
N ARG A 30 5.50 20.87 3.94
CA ARG A 30 4.55 21.51 4.87
C ARG A 30 5.19 21.98 6.19
N PRO A 31 6.16 21.30 6.82
CA PRO A 31 6.85 21.86 8.01
C PRO A 31 7.58 23.18 7.74
N SER A 32 8.16 23.34 6.54
CA SER A 32 8.81 24.60 6.15
C SER A 32 7.80 25.75 6.01
N LEU A 33 6.56 25.46 5.61
CA LEU A 33 5.48 26.44 5.59
C LEU A 33 5.24 27.02 6.99
N TYR A 34 5.17 26.16 8.01
CA TYR A 34 4.96 26.62 9.39
C TYR A 34 6.15 27.43 9.90
N ALA A 35 7.38 27.00 9.61
CA ALA A 35 8.58 27.75 9.97
C ALA A 35 8.62 29.13 9.30
N PHE A 36 8.21 29.22 8.02
CA PHE A 36 8.08 30.48 7.30
C PHE A 36 7.02 31.39 7.93
N GLY A 37 5.86 30.85 8.29
CA GLY A 37 4.81 31.59 8.97
C GLY A 37 5.19 32.06 10.39
N LEU A 38 6.21 31.47 11.01
CA LEU A 38 6.74 31.92 12.31
C LEU A 38 7.80 33.02 12.20
N ALA A 39 8.32 33.30 11.00
CA ALA A 39 9.43 34.23 10.81
C ALA A 39 9.03 35.71 10.90
N SER A 40 7.80 36.06 10.49
CA SER A 40 7.25 37.41 10.65
C SER A 40 5.72 37.41 10.55
N GLU A 41 5.08 38.49 10.98
CA GLU A 41 3.62 38.65 10.89
C GLU A 41 3.12 38.68 9.43
N ILE A 42 3.87 39.31 8.52
CA ILE A 42 3.53 39.35 7.09
C ILE A 42 3.62 37.94 6.48
N CYS A 43 4.69 37.19 6.82
CA CYS A 43 4.82 35.80 6.39
C CYS A 43 3.71 34.93 6.99
N HIS A 44 3.35 35.15 8.26
CA HIS A 44 2.22 34.50 8.90
C HIS A 44 0.94 34.71 8.07
N GLY A 45 0.59 35.97 7.78
CA GLY A 45 -0.56 36.34 6.96
C GLY A 45 -0.55 35.68 5.57
N ALA A 46 0.63 35.58 4.94
CA ALA A 46 0.78 34.93 3.63
C ALA A 46 0.57 33.40 3.68
N THR A 47 0.84 32.74 4.80
CA THR A 47 0.63 31.29 4.94
C THR A 47 -0.81 30.88 5.20
N ILE A 48 -1.64 31.78 5.73
CA ILE A 48 -3.02 31.51 6.15
C ILE A 48 -3.84 30.81 5.03
N PRO A 49 -3.86 31.28 3.77
CA PRO A 49 -4.61 30.61 2.70
C PRO A 49 -4.17 29.16 2.47
N SER A 50 -2.87 28.87 2.50
CA SER A 50 -2.33 27.52 2.29
C SER A 50 -2.64 26.60 3.47
N ILE A 51 -2.53 27.09 4.71
CA ILE A 51 -2.77 26.31 5.93
C ILE A 51 -4.24 25.90 6.04
N PHE A 52 -5.16 26.85 5.84
CA PHE A 52 -6.59 26.61 6.05
C PHE A 52 -7.32 26.08 4.82
N HIS A 53 -6.67 26.00 3.66
CA HIS A 53 -7.28 25.40 2.46
C HIS A 53 -7.80 23.98 2.71
N HIS A 54 -7.02 23.17 3.43
CA HIS A 54 -7.34 21.78 3.74
C HIS A 54 -7.20 21.50 5.25
N ILE A 55 -8.34 21.19 5.87
CA ILE A 55 -8.45 20.84 7.28
C ILE A 55 -8.55 19.32 7.44
N TYR A 56 -7.81 18.77 8.40
CA TYR A 56 -7.84 17.35 8.76
C TYR A 56 -8.35 17.21 10.20
N LEU A 57 -9.37 16.37 10.39
CA LEU A 57 -9.91 16.01 11.70
C LEU A 57 -9.74 14.50 11.93
N THR A 58 -9.28 14.13 13.12
CA THR A 58 -9.17 12.74 13.55
C THR A 58 -10.12 12.49 14.70
N ILE A 59 -11.10 11.60 14.49
CA ILE A 59 -12.19 11.34 15.43
C ILE A 59 -11.88 10.11 16.27
N SER A 60 -12.06 10.25 17.59
CA SER A 60 -11.84 9.20 18.58
C SER A 60 -12.99 9.05 19.59
N SER A 61 -13.55 10.18 20.06
CA SER A 61 -14.71 10.22 20.95
C SER A 61 -15.56 11.47 20.69
N ARG A 62 -16.76 11.51 21.25
CA ARG A 62 -17.68 12.65 21.18
C ARG A 62 -17.06 13.93 21.77
N GLU A 63 -16.43 13.80 22.93
CA GLU A 63 -15.81 14.92 23.65
C GLU A 63 -14.57 15.43 22.93
N ALA A 64 -13.78 14.52 22.33
CA ALA A 64 -12.65 14.90 21.48
C ALA A 64 -13.14 15.66 20.24
N LEU A 65 -14.17 15.16 19.56
CA LEU A 65 -14.74 15.82 18.40
C LEU A 65 -15.25 17.23 18.73
N GLN A 66 -16.00 17.39 19.83
CA GLN A 66 -16.47 18.70 20.27
C GLN A 66 -15.31 19.66 20.54
N ARG A 67 -14.31 19.24 21.34
CA ARG A 67 -13.15 20.07 21.67
C ARG A 67 -12.36 20.49 20.44
N ASP A 68 -12.11 19.55 19.52
CA ASP A 68 -11.33 19.81 18.31
C ASP A 68 -12.07 20.77 17.37
N VAL A 69 -13.39 20.60 17.22
CA VAL A 69 -14.23 21.50 16.43
C VAL A 69 -14.29 22.89 17.06
N ASP A 70 -14.48 23.01 18.37
CA ASP A 70 -14.55 24.31 19.05
C ASP A 70 -13.23 25.07 18.94
N ALA A 71 -12.11 24.36 19.12
CA ALA A 71 -10.78 24.93 18.92
C ALA A 71 -10.58 25.41 17.47
N LEU A 72 -11.06 24.63 16.50
CA LEU A 72 -10.98 24.98 15.09
C LEU A 72 -11.86 26.20 14.75
N VAL A 73 -13.12 26.23 15.19
CA VAL A 73 -14.04 27.35 14.99
C VAL A 73 -13.47 28.63 15.61
N LYS A 74 -12.94 28.57 16.84
CA LYS A 74 -12.26 29.69 17.48
C LYS A 74 -11.08 30.20 16.64
N THR A 75 -10.29 29.28 16.09
CA THR A 75 -9.14 29.61 15.25
C THR A 75 -9.55 30.24 13.92
N LEU A 76 -10.56 29.69 13.25
CA LEU A 76 -11.09 30.20 11.98
C LEU A 76 -11.73 31.58 12.13
N SER A 77 -12.44 31.81 13.24
CA SER A 77 -13.03 33.12 13.56
C SER A 77 -11.94 34.17 13.82
N ARG A 78 -10.92 33.84 14.63
CA ARG A 78 -9.80 34.75 14.91
C ARG A 78 -9.04 35.18 13.64
N THR A 79 -8.94 34.29 12.67
CA THR A 79 -8.18 34.51 11.43
C THR A 79 -9.05 34.88 10.23
N ALA A 80 -10.37 35.05 10.42
CA ALA A 80 -11.35 35.25 9.34
C ALA A 80 -11.18 34.27 8.16
N SER A 81 -10.75 33.04 8.44
CA SER A 81 -10.24 32.09 7.44
C SER A 81 -11.24 31.02 7.01
N ALA A 82 -12.46 31.02 7.55
CA ALA A 82 -13.51 30.07 7.17
C ALA A 82 -13.80 30.08 5.65
N ARG A 83 -13.69 31.24 5.00
CA ARG A 83 -13.85 31.39 3.53
C ARG A 83 -12.75 30.76 2.69
N LEU A 84 -11.61 30.43 3.31
CA LEU A 84 -10.44 29.86 2.65
C LEU A 84 -10.51 28.33 2.63
N VAL A 85 -11.31 27.73 3.50
CA VAL A 85 -11.46 26.27 3.60
C VAL A 85 -12.19 25.73 2.38
N ARG A 86 -11.52 24.84 1.64
CA ARG A 86 -12.06 24.18 0.44
C ARG A 86 -12.22 22.69 0.60
N CYS A 87 -11.39 22.08 1.45
CA CYS A 87 -11.37 20.64 1.68
C CYS A 87 -11.41 20.33 3.18
N LEU A 88 -12.33 19.46 3.58
CA LEU A 88 -12.41 18.90 4.93
C LEU A 88 -12.20 17.40 4.84
N SER A 89 -11.16 16.88 5.49
CA SER A 89 -10.88 15.44 5.57
C SER A 89 -11.08 14.96 6.99
N ILE A 90 -11.84 13.89 7.13
CA ILE A 90 -12.23 13.33 8.42
C ILE A 90 -11.82 11.86 8.42
N LYS A 91 -11.14 11.43 9.48
CA LYS A 91 -10.75 10.03 9.66
C LYS A 91 -10.96 9.57 11.10
N GLY A 92 -11.10 8.26 11.30
CA GLY A 92 -11.10 7.65 12.65
C GLY A 92 -12.37 6.87 12.97
N PHE A 93 -12.74 6.83 14.25
CA PHE A 93 -13.91 6.10 14.73
C PHE A 93 -14.50 6.83 15.94
N LEU A 94 -15.78 7.18 15.87
CA LEU A 94 -16.50 7.81 16.95
C LEU A 94 -16.98 6.75 17.93
N ARG A 95 -16.38 6.70 19.10
CA ARG A 95 -16.83 5.86 20.22
C ARG A 95 -17.94 6.57 20.98
N LEU A 96 -19.13 5.98 20.96
CA LEU A 96 -20.20 6.28 21.90
C LEU A 96 -19.95 5.36 23.11
N SER A 97 -19.97 5.91 24.32
CA SER A 97 -19.57 5.28 25.59
C SER A 97 -19.93 3.79 25.74
N ASP A 98 -19.07 3.04 26.46
CA ASP A 98 -19.09 1.59 26.74
C ASP A 98 -20.47 0.91 26.67
N LYS A 99 -20.94 0.59 25.45
CA LYS A 99 -21.83 -0.55 25.30
C LYS A 99 -21.02 -1.75 25.75
N SER A 100 -21.49 -2.41 26.82
CA SER A 100 -20.93 -3.65 27.31
C SER A 100 -20.64 -4.55 26.11
N LYS A 101 -19.40 -5.07 26.06
CA LYS A 101 -19.06 -6.19 25.17
C LYS A 101 -20.24 -7.16 25.26
N ILE A 102 -20.94 -7.39 24.15
CA ILE A 102 -21.97 -8.43 24.11
C ILE A 102 -21.27 -9.70 24.61
N GLU A 103 -21.71 -10.22 25.76
CA GLU A 103 -21.15 -11.43 26.36
C GLU A 103 -21.22 -12.55 25.31
N GLY A 104 -20.06 -13.02 24.87
CA GLY A 104 -19.93 -14.02 23.80
C GLY A 104 -19.06 -13.56 22.63
N TYR A 105 -19.00 -12.26 22.33
CA TYR A 105 -18.18 -11.75 21.22
C TYR A 105 -16.90 -11.10 21.74
N LYS A 106 -15.81 -11.88 21.78
CA LYS A 106 -14.46 -11.33 21.93
C LYS A 106 -14.10 -10.60 20.64
N SER A 107 -14.49 -9.33 20.50
CA SER A 107 -13.87 -8.46 19.50
C SER A 107 -12.43 -8.15 19.94
N SER A 108 -11.55 -9.12 19.72
CA SER A 108 -10.12 -8.92 19.54
C SER A 108 -9.81 -8.82 18.03
N SER A 109 -10.75 -8.28 17.24
CA SER A 109 -10.64 -8.22 15.79
C SER A 109 -9.63 -7.15 15.39
N TRP A 110 -8.38 -7.56 15.26
CA TRP A 110 -7.40 -6.84 14.47
C TRP A 110 -7.92 -6.80 13.02
N ASN A 111 -8.48 -5.68 12.60
CA ASN A 111 -8.90 -5.47 11.21
C ASN A 111 -7.70 -5.50 10.26
N SER A 112 -7.89 -5.76 8.95
CA SER A 112 -6.78 -5.89 7.97
C SER A 112 -5.85 -4.67 8.01
N ARG A 113 -6.40 -3.48 8.26
CA ARG A 113 -5.62 -2.24 8.40
C ARG A 113 -4.73 -2.24 9.65
N SER A 114 -5.20 -2.73 10.79
CA SER A 114 -4.41 -2.84 12.02
C SER A 114 -3.34 -3.93 11.94
N GLN A 115 -3.63 -5.04 11.25
CA GLN A 115 -2.61 -6.05 10.95
C GLN A 115 -1.54 -5.47 10.03
N PHE A 116 -1.94 -4.76 8.97
CA PHE A 116 -1.02 -4.08 8.07
C PHE A 116 -0.18 -3.01 8.78
N GLU A 117 -0.80 -2.19 9.64
CA GLU A 117 -0.09 -1.23 10.50
C GLU A 117 0.89 -1.94 11.45
N ALA A 118 0.53 -3.12 11.97
CA ALA A 118 1.40 -3.94 12.83
C ALA A 118 2.59 -4.58 12.07
N THR A 119 2.62 -4.52 10.74
CA THR A 119 3.82 -4.88 9.96
C THR A 119 4.79 -3.71 9.77
N GLY A 120 4.31 -2.47 9.93
CA GLY A 120 5.05 -1.24 9.59
C GLY A 120 5.15 -0.97 8.09
N VAL A 121 4.63 -1.86 7.24
CA VAL A 121 4.66 -1.72 5.78
C VAL A 121 3.80 -0.55 5.29
N ASN A 122 2.81 -0.12 6.07
CA ASN A 122 2.01 1.08 5.76
C ASN A 122 2.85 2.37 5.66
N GLU A 123 3.99 2.47 6.37
CA GLU A 123 4.91 3.60 6.22
C GLU A 123 5.71 3.53 4.91
N ILE A 124 5.94 2.31 4.41
CA ILE A 124 6.69 1.98 3.20
C ILE A 124 5.80 2.12 1.96
N LEU A 125 4.67 1.42 1.95
CA LEU A 125 3.69 1.29 0.87
C LEU A 125 2.42 2.11 1.19
N ARG A 126 2.55 3.43 1.29
CA ARG A 126 1.48 4.34 1.72
C ARG A 126 0.21 4.28 0.87
N ASP A 127 0.36 3.96 -0.41
CA ASP A 127 -0.72 3.98 -1.40
C ASP A 127 -1.26 2.56 -1.69
N GLU A 128 -0.79 1.54 -0.98
CA GLU A 128 -1.26 0.17 -1.19
C GLU A 128 -2.35 -0.24 -0.21
N GLU A 129 -3.36 -0.89 -0.76
CA GLU A 129 -4.43 -1.49 0.03
C GLU A 129 -3.97 -2.85 0.59
N PRO A 130 -4.09 -3.09 1.90
CA PRO A 130 -3.81 -4.39 2.46
C PRO A 130 -4.92 -5.38 2.13
N ASP A 131 -4.53 -6.55 1.66
CA ASP A 131 -5.38 -7.73 1.51
C ASP A 131 -4.85 -8.80 2.48
N SER A 132 -5.38 -8.79 3.70
CA SER A 132 -5.09 -9.81 4.70
C SER A 132 -6.41 -10.43 5.17
N PRO A 133 -6.48 -11.77 5.33
CA PRO A 133 -7.60 -12.43 5.98
C PRO A 133 -7.81 -11.79 7.35
N SER A 134 -8.93 -11.11 7.48
CA SER A 134 -9.30 -10.41 8.69
C SER A 134 -10.80 -10.57 8.87
N PRO A 135 -11.31 -10.42 10.11
CA PRO A 135 -12.74 -10.32 10.32
C PRO A 135 -13.31 -9.21 9.44
N HIS A 136 -14.06 -9.61 8.42
CA HIS A 136 -14.87 -8.74 7.60
C HIS A 136 -16.29 -9.20 7.81
N VAL A 137 -16.87 -8.73 8.91
CA VAL A 137 -18.25 -8.97 9.29
C VAL A 137 -19.06 -7.81 8.73
N VAL A 138 -20.14 -8.10 8.02
CA VAL A 138 -21.14 -7.06 7.75
C VAL A 138 -21.90 -6.88 9.06
N TYR A 139 -21.56 -5.84 9.80
CA TYR A 139 -22.18 -5.63 11.10
C TYR A 139 -23.70 -5.55 10.97
N ASP A 140 -24.40 -6.35 11.78
CA ASP A 140 -25.82 -6.18 12.15
C ASP A 140 -26.09 -4.88 12.93
N GLU A 141 -25.16 -3.92 12.90
CA GLU A 141 -25.35 -2.63 13.53
C GLU A 141 -26.49 -1.90 12.84
N PRO A 142 -27.49 -1.42 13.61
CA PRO A 142 -28.60 -0.70 13.04
C PRO A 142 -28.09 0.51 12.27
N VAL A 143 -28.73 0.79 11.13
CA VAL A 143 -28.50 2.02 10.38
C VAL A 143 -28.65 3.21 11.33
N ILE A 144 -27.78 4.21 11.20
CA ILE A 144 -27.86 5.43 12.01
C ILE A 144 -29.23 6.07 11.74
N VAL A 145 -30.12 5.98 12.71
CA VAL A 145 -31.42 6.62 12.64
C VAL A 145 -31.21 8.12 12.83
N LYS A 146 -31.89 8.93 12.01
CA LYS A 146 -31.87 10.39 12.11
C LYS A 146 -32.25 10.83 13.53
N SER A 147 -31.50 11.77 14.10
CA SER A 147 -31.68 12.27 15.47
C SER A 147 -31.47 11.22 16.59
N SER A 148 -30.88 10.06 16.27
CA SER A 148 -30.41 9.13 17.29
C SER A 148 -29.24 9.70 18.08
N GLU A 149 -28.89 9.09 19.21
CA GLU A 149 -27.70 9.48 19.98
C GLU A 149 -26.43 9.48 19.12
N GLU A 150 -26.29 8.49 18.24
CA GLU A 150 -25.16 8.42 17.30
C GLU A 150 -25.17 9.59 16.33
N ASP A 151 -26.30 9.90 15.69
CA ASP A 151 -26.42 11.04 14.77
C ASP A 151 -26.15 12.38 15.48
N LEU A 152 -26.68 12.55 16.70
CA LEU A 152 -26.49 13.75 17.52
C LEU A 152 -25.04 13.94 17.97
N ALA A 153 -24.25 12.87 18.08
CA ALA A 153 -22.84 12.98 18.40
C ALA A 153 -22.02 13.66 17.28
N TRP A 154 -22.56 13.76 16.06
CA TRP A 154 -21.96 14.45 14.91
C TRP A 154 -22.37 15.92 14.76
N VAL A 155 -23.27 16.43 15.60
CA VAL A 155 -23.70 17.84 15.63
C VAL A 155 -22.54 18.86 15.63
N PRO A 156 -21.39 18.64 16.31
CA PRO A 156 -20.28 19.59 16.25
C PRO A 156 -19.77 19.76 14.82
N LEU A 157 -19.63 18.64 14.10
CA LEU A 157 -19.17 18.65 12.72
C LEU A 157 -20.22 19.22 11.76
N VAL A 158 -21.51 18.96 11.97
CA VAL A 158 -22.61 19.62 11.26
C VAL A 158 -22.47 21.14 11.38
N SER A 159 -22.27 21.62 12.61
CA SER A 159 -22.11 23.05 12.90
C SER A 159 -20.88 23.63 12.20
N LEU A 160 -19.76 22.90 12.18
CA LEU A 160 -18.58 23.30 11.41
C LEU A 160 -18.90 23.45 9.92
N ILE A 161 -19.50 22.44 9.28
CA ILE A 161 -19.83 22.48 7.84
C ILE A 161 -20.69 23.69 7.48
N ARG A 162 -21.65 24.06 8.33
CA ARG A 162 -22.47 25.26 8.17
C ARG A 162 -21.66 26.56 8.13
N THR A 163 -20.58 26.63 8.90
CA THR A 163 -19.72 27.82 8.98
C THR A 163 -18.71 27.96 7.84
N LEU A 164 -18.59 26.95 6.97
CA LEU A 164 -17.57 26.90 5.90
C LEU A 164 -18.19 27.23 4.53
N PRO A 165 -18.40 28.50 4.15
CA PRO A 165 -19.24 28.89 3.00
C PRO A 165 -18.72 28.47 1.62
N ARG A 166 -17.52 27.89 1.57
CA ARG A 166 -16.73 27.70 0.34
C ARG A 166 -16.21 26.27 0.22
N LEU A 167 -16.77 25.35 0.99
CA LEU A 167 -16.42 23.93 1.01
C LEU A 167 -16.76 23.28 -0.34
N THR A 168 -15.74 22.70 -0.98
CA THR A 168 -15.88 22.06 -2.30
C THR A 168 -15.64 20.56 -2.27
N LYS A 169 -14.96 20.07 -1.21
CA LYS A 169 -14.59 18.67 -1.07
C LYS A 169 -14.72 18.24 0.39
N LEU A 170 -15.39 17.11 0.60
CA LEU A 170 -15.49 16.43 1.89
C LEU A 170 -14.95 15.02 1.73
N VAL A 171 -13.90 14.67 2.47
CA VAL A 171 -13.34 13.31 2.51
C VAL A 171 -13.76 12.65 3.81
N TYR A 172 -14.57 11.59 3.70
CA TYR A 172 -15.05 10.81 4.83
C TYR A 172 -14.34 9.46 4.88
N ASN A 173 -13.52 9.26 5.90
CA ASN A 173 -12.74 8.04 6.15
C ASN A 173 -12.91 7.59 7.60
N CYS A 174 -14.17 7.57 8.06
CA CYS A 174 -14.53 7.11 9.39
C CYS A 174 -15.17 5.72 9.31
N ARG A 175 -14.96 4.90 10.34
CA ARG A 175 -15.55 3.56 10.41
C ARG A 175 -17.06 3.57 10.66
N ASN A 176 -17.58 4.63 11.29
CA ASN A 176 -19.02 4.82 11.45
C ASN A 176 -19.69 4.96 10.07
N GLN A 177 -20.99 4.68 10.00
CA GLN A 177 -21.78 5.02 8.82
C GLN A 177 -21.80 6.55 8.67
N PHE A 178 -21.89 7.05 7.44
CA PHE A 178 -22.10 8.48 7.23
C PHE A 178 -23.38 8.89 7.96
N PRO A 179 -23.36 9.89 8.86
CA PRO A 179 -24.53 10.34 9.62
C PRO A 179 -25.58 11.07 8.77
N PRO A 180 -26.89 10.82 8.95
CA PRO A 180 -27.95 11.53 8.24
C PRO A 180 -27.88 13.05 8.40
N SER A 181 -27.60 13.54 9.60
CA SER A 181 -27.50 14.99 9.87
C SER A 181 -26.35 15.66 9.10
N LEU A 182 -25.26 14.94 8.82
CA LEU A 182 -24.18 15.45 7.96
C LEU A 182 -24.57 15.47 6.49
N LEU A 183 -25.38 14.51 6.04
CA LEU A 183 -25.87 14.48 4.66
C LEU A 183 -26.80 15.66 4.40
N ASP A 184 -27.76 15.90 5.30
CA ASP A 184 -28.65 17.06 5.26
C ASP A 184 -27.85 18.37 5.23
N ALA A 185 -26.87 18.51 6.14
CA ALA A 185 -26.04 19.71 6.20
C ALA A 185 -25.23 19.94 4.91
N LEU A 186 -24.80 18.86 4.24
CA LEU A 186 -24.11 18.94 2.97
C LEU A 186 -25.06 19.39 1.86
N HIS A 187 -26.26 18.83 1.79
CA HIS A 187 -27.26 19.20 0.79
C HIS A 187 -27.76 20.64 0.98
N ASP A 188 -28.03 21.04 2.22
CA ASP A 188 -28.58 22.35 2.55
C ASP A 188 -27.58 23.49 2.32
N HIS A 189 -26.30 23.27 2.66
CA HIS A 189 -25.30 24.34 2.66
C HIS A 189 -24.28 24.23 1.52
N HIS A 190 -24.02 23.02 1.00
CA HIS A 190 -22.98 22.77 -0.01
C HIS A 190 -23.41 21.75 -1.08
N PRO A 191 -24.49 21.99 -1.84
CA PRO A 191 -25.04 21.02 -2.80
C PRO A 191 -24.11 20.66 -3.96
N GLN A 192 -23.06 21.45 -4.19
CA GLN A 192 -22.02 21.21 -5.20
C GLN A 192 -20.74 20.57 -4.61
N CYS A 193 -20.71 20.30 -3.31
CA CYS A 193 -19.54 19.71 -2.67
C CYS A 193 -19.37 18.26 -3.12
N LYS A 194 -18.12 17.89 -3.44
CA LYS A 194 -17.76 16.53 -3.80
C LYS A 194 -17.48 15.72 -2.54
N LEU A 195 -18.34 14.77 -2.25
CA LEU A 195 -18.17 13.78 -1.20
C LEU A 195 -17.32 12.61 -1.72
N TYR A 196 -16.19 12.40 -1.05
CA TYR A 196 -15.31 11.26 -1.19
C TYR A 196 -15.54 10.34 0.00
N HIS A 197 -16.24 9.23 -0.22
CA HIS A 197 -16.61 8.29 0.84
C HIS A 197 -15.69 7.07 0.81
N LEU A 198 -14.69 7.03 1.70
CA LEU A 198 -13.62 6.02 1.68
C LEU A 198 -13.94 4.74 2.46
N THR A 199 -15.09 4.70 3.13
CA THR A 199 -15.58 3.57 3.94
C THR A 199 -17.03 3.23 3.59
N PHE A 200 -17.41 3.40 2.32
CA PHE A 200 -18.82 3.26 1.89
C PHE A 200 -19.23 1.79 1.93
N ARG A 201 -20.45 1.53 2.40
CA ARG A 201 -21.06 0.20 2.37
C ARG A 201 -22.56 0.31 2.58
N PHE A 202 -23.32 -0.53 1.88
CA PHE A 202 -24.68 -0.86 2.28
C PHE A 202 -24.64 -1.95 3.36
N ARG A 203 -25.06 -1.61 4.56
CA ARG A 203 -25.10 -2.51 5.71
C ARG A 203 -26.30 -3.46 5.65
N THR A 204 -27.42 -3.05 5.04
CA THR A 204 -28.66 -3.84 5.11
C THR A 204 -28.93 -4.71 3.87
N LEU A 205 -28.01 -4.75 2.89
CA LEU A 205 -28.20 -5.55 1.68
C LEU A 205 -28.32 -7.05 1.95
N LEU A 206 -27.74 -7.54 3.05
CA LEU A 206 -27.86 -8.95 3.45
C LEU A 206 -29.30 -9.33 3.87
N TRP A 207 -30.13 -8.36 4.25
CA TRP A 207 -31.53 -8.57 4.63
C TRP A 207 -32.52 -8.24 3.50
N GLY A 208 -32.03 -8.01 2.28
CA GLY A 208 -32.85 -7.68 1.11
C GLY A 208 -32.71 -6.23 0.69
N THR A 209 -33.76 -5.44 0.85
CA THR A 209 -33.81 -4.07 0.32
C THR A 209 -32.94 -3.13 1.19
N PRO A 210 -32.06 -2.30 0.56
CA PRO A 210 -31.30 -1.30 1.31
C PRO A 210 -32.20 -0.34 2.08
N TYR A 211 -31.76 0.08 3.26
CA TYR A 211 -32.52 1.04 4.06
C TYR A 211 -32.66 2.39 3.33
N PRO A 212 -33.79 3.11 3.44
CA PRO A 212 -34.04 4.34 2.68
C PRO A 212 -32.94 5.40 2.80
N TYR A 213 -32.34 5.53 3.98
CA TYR A 213 -31.23 6.45 4.19
C TYR A 213 -29.97 6.06 3.40
N GLU A 214 -29.64 4.76 3.32
CA GLU A 214 -28.49 4.30 2.54
C GLU A 214 -28.70 4.60 1.05
N MET A 215 -29.93 4.44 0.56
CA MET A 215 -30.28 4.84 -0.81
C MET A 215 -30.16 6.36 -1.01
N ALA A 216 -30.58 7.19 -0.05
CA ALA A 216 -30.42 8.64 -0.13
C ALA A 216 -28.95 9.06 -0.17
N LEU A 217 -28.08 8.39 0.58
CA LEU A 217 -26.64 8.61 0.53
C LEU A 217 -26.05 8.14 -0.81
N ALA A 218 -26.41 6.94 -1.26
CA ALA A 218 -25.90 6.33 -2.48
C ALA A 218 -26.29 7.09 -3.76
N THR A 219 -27.46 7.73 -3.76
CA THR A 219 -27.98 8.53 -4.88
C THR A 219 -27.77 10.03 -4.68
N SER A 220 -27.01 10.42 -3.64
CA SER A 220 -26.72 11.81 -3.33
C SER A 220 -26.01 12.50 -4.51
N PRO A 221 -26.45 13.71 -4.91
CA PRO A 221 -25.78 14.47 -5.97
C PRO A 221 -24.35 14.90 -5.58
N CYS A 222 -24.05 14.93 -4.28
CA CYS A 222 -22.71 15.24 -3.78
C CYS A 222 -21.74 14.05 -3.90
N LEU A 223 -22.25 12.81 -4.05
CA LEU A 223 -21.40 11.61 -4.07
C LEU A 223 -20.55 11.57 -5.34
N TYR A 224 -19.23 11.72 -5.17
CA TYR A 224 -18.28 11.85 -6.28
C TYR A 224 -17.30 10.66 -6.37
N SER A 225 -16.88 10.13 -5.22
CA SER A 225 -15.90 9.05 -5.13
C SER A 225 -16.30 8.08 -4.02
N VAL A 226 -16.23 6.79 -4.32
CA VAL A 226 -16.57 5.72 -3.38
C VAL A 226 -15.44 4.70 -3.32
N LYS A 227 -15.03 4.36 -2.10
CA LYS A 227 -14.28 3.14 -1.82
C LYS A 227 -15.15 2.17 -1.03
N VAL A 228 -15.27 0.96 -1.55
CA VAL A 228 -16.04 -0.13 -0.95
C VAL A 228 -15.14 -1.35 -0.80
N ALA A 229 -15.24 -2.00 0.35
CA ALA A 229 -14.69 -3.34 0.54
C ALA A 229 -15.79 -4.35 0.22
N CYS A 230 -15.49 -5.37 -0.60
CA CYS A 230 -16.43 -6.38 -1.04
C CYS A 230 -15.86 -7.77 -0.79
N GLY A 231 -16.70 -8.74 -0.51
CA GLY A 231 -16.38 -10.17 -0.57
C GLY A 231 -17.46 -10.93 -1.31
N GLN A 232 -17.28 -12.23 -1.54
CA GLN A 232 -18.40 -13.09 -1.96
C GLN A 232 -19.37 -13.35 -0.80
N ARG A 233 -18.78 -13.65 0.36
CA ARG A 233 -19.44 -13.81 1.64
C ARG A 233 -18.62 -13.13 2.72
N ASP A 234 -19.28 -12.69 3.76
CA ASP A 234 -18.61 -12.12 4.93
C ASP A 234 -18.06 -13.21 5.87
N SER A 235 -17.54 -12.79 7.03
CA SER A 235 -16.96 -13.71 8.01
C SER A 235 -17.97 -14.63 8.71
N ASP A 236 -19.25 -14.27 8.71
CA ASP A 236 -20.33 -15.06 9.31
C ASP A 236 -21.07 -15.93 8.27
N GLY A 237 -20.76 -15.74 6.98
CA GLY A 237 -21.20 -16.57 5.87
C GLY A 237 -22.34 -15.98 5.06
N ASP A 238 -22.70 -14.72 5.30
CA ASP A 238 -23.75 -14.02 4.59
C ASP A 238 -23.27 -13.50 3.24
N ASP A 239 -24.16 -13.49 2.25
CA ASP A 239 -23.86 -13.07 0.88
C ASP A 239 -23.66 -11.56 0.82
N ASP A 240 -22.50 -11.10 0.32
CA ASP A 240 -22.23 -9.67 0.16
C ASP A 240 -22.52 -9.23 -1.28
N PHE A 241 -23.51 -8.36 -1.46
CA PHE A 241 -23.93 -7.83 -2.77
C PHE A 241 -23.47 -6.39 -3.06
N ASN A 242 -22.54 -5.84 -2.26
CA ASN A 242 -22.09 -4.45 -2.43
C ASN A 242 -21.45 -4.20 -3.79
N GLN A 243 -20.78 -5.20 -4.38
CA GLN A 243 -20.14 -5.05 -5.69
C GLN A 243 -21.18 -4.89 -6.80
N GLU A 244 -22.20 -5.75 -6.83
CA GLU A 244 -23.34 -5.62 -7.75
C GLU A 244 -24.06 -4.29 -7.58
N ALA A 245 -24.31 -3.90 -6.33
CA ALA A 245 -24.90 -2.60 -6.03
C ALA A 245 -24.06 -1.44 -6.59
N MET A 246 -22.72 -1.49 -6.49
CA MET A 246 -21.87 -0.42 -7.04
C MET A 246 -21.96 -0.32 -8.56
N MET A 247 -22.04 -1.46 -9.26
CA MET A 247 -22.20 -1.46 -10.71
C MET A 247 -23.51 -0.79 -11.14
N GLU A 248 -24.59 -1.03 -10.41
CA GLU A 248 -25.89 -0.38 -10.66
C GLU A 248 -25.90 1.12 -10.30
N LEU A 249 -25.20 1.50 -9.23
CA LEU A 249 -25.01 2.92 -8.88
C LEU A 249 -24.31 3.67 -10.00
N VAL A 250 -23.20 3.11 -10.50
CA VAL A 250 -22.42 3.69 -11.59
C VAL A 250 -23.24 3.76 -12.88
N ALA A 251 -24.01 2.72 -13.19
CA ALA A 251 -24.78 2.65 -14.42
C ALA A 251 -25.86 3.72 -14.52
N GLY A 252 -26.41 4.24 -13.42
CA GLY A 252 -27.41 5.31 -13.52
C GLY A 252 -27.95 5.94 -12.24
N LEU A 253 -27.86 5.28 -11.09
CA LEU A 253 -28.45 5.82 -9.86
C LEU A 253 -27.61 6.96 -9.23
N ALA A 254 -26.32 7.03 -9.54
CA ALA A 254 -25.39 8.04 -9.01
C ALA A 254 -24.64 8.77 -10.16
N PRO A 255 -25.29 9.71 -10.88
CA PRO A 255 -24.73 10.29 -12.11
C PRO A 255 -23.43 11.10 -11.90
N ASN A 256 -23.22 11.63 -10.68
CA ASN A 256 -22.04 12.40 -10.31
C ASN A 256 -20.87 11.55 -9.79
N LEU A 257 -21.06 10.24 -9.63
CA LEU A 257 -20.01 9.30 -9.24
C LEU A 257 -19.02 9.14 -10.39
N LYS A 258 -17.75 9.50 -10.15
CA LYS A 258 -16.68 9.47 -11.17
C LYS A 258 -15.49 8.60 -10.80
N GLU A 259 -15.36 8.22 -9.54
CA GLU A 259 -14.25 7.42 -9.04
C GLU A 259 -14.78 6.28 -8.18
N VAL A 260 -14.40 5.04 -8.51
CA VAL A 260 -14.79 3.86 -7.73
C VAL A 260 -13.55 3.02 -7.44
N VAL A 261 -13.38 2.67 -6.16
CA VAL A 261 -12.40 1.72 -5.68
C VAL A 261 -13.13 0.55 -5.03
N VAL A 262 -13.07 -0.60 -5.67
CA VAL A 262 -13.52 -1.88 -5.09
C VAL A 262 -12.30 -2.59 -4.55
N VAL A 263 -12.32 -2.91 -3.26
CA VAL A 263 -11.31 -3.76 -2.62
C VAL A 263 -11.95 -5.12 -2.37
N ASN A 264 -11.62 -6.11 -3.20
CA ASN A 264 -12.10 -7.47 -3.04
C ASN A 264 -11.29 -8.17 -1.96
N LEU A 265 -11.97 -8.60 -0.90
CA LEU A 265 -11.38 -9.24 0.27
C LEU A 265 -11.68 -10.73 0.26
N THR A 266 -10.86 -11.48 1.00
CA THR A 266 -11.18 -12.83 1.45
C THR A 266 -11.46 -12.80 2.97
N PRO A 267 -12.71 -12.61 3.41
CA PRO A 267 -13.04 -12.53 4.83
C PRO A 267 -12.61 -13.77 5.60
N GLU A 268 -12.15 -13.58 6.84
CA GLU A 268 -11.79 -14.70 7.72
C GLU A 268 -13.00 -15.65 7.88
N ASN A 269 -12.76 -16.97 7.90
CA ASN A 269 -13.78 -18.02 8.03
C ASN A 269 -14.82 -18.15 6.89
N SER A 270 -14.86 -17.24 5.91
CA SER A 270 -15.79 -17.33 4.76
C SER A 270 -15.68 -18.65 4.00
N TRP A 271 -14.48 -19.24 3.96
CA TRP A 271 -14.20 -20.53 3.32
C TRP A 271 -15.07 -21.69 3.81
N ARG A 272 -15.57 -21.63 5.06
CA ARG A 272 -16.48 -22.65 5.63
C ARG A 272 -17.81 -22.73 4.89
N TYR A 273 -18.19 -21.65 4.21
CA TYR A 273 -19.49 -21.49 3.55
C TYR A 273 -19.42 -21.58 2.02
N ASN A 274 -18.24 -21.86 1.45
CA ASN A 274 -18.04 -21.92 -0.01
C ASN A 274 -18.92 -22.96 -0.71
N ARG A 275 -19.41 -23.98 0.00
CA ARG A 275 -20.31 -25.01 -0.55
C ARG A 275 -21.77 -24.55 -0.64
N ARG A 276 -22.15 -23.47 0.04
CA ARG A 276 -23.51 -22.91 0.00
C ARG A 276 -23.68 -22.09 -1.28
N PRO A 277 -24.71 -22.34 -2.11
CA PRO A 277 -25.04 -21.48 -3.23
C PRO A 277 -25.32 -20.04 -2.78
N ARG A 278 -24.84 -19.06 -3.53
CA ARG A 278 -25.11 -17.64 -3.31
C ARG A 278 -26.53 -17.31 -3.78
N GLU A 279 -27.25 -16.48 -3.04
CA GLU A 279 -28.55 -15.99 -3.50
C GLU A 279 -28.43 -15.12 -4.77
N PRO A 280 -29.44 -15.12 -5.65
CA PRO A 280 -29.43 -14.24 -6.81
C PRO A 280 -29.55 -12.77 -6.39
N TRP A 281 -28.72 -11.92 -7.00
CA TRP A 281 -28.81 -10.47 -6.84
C TRP A 281 -30.16 -9.95 -7.35
N ARG A 282 -30.88 -9.18 -6.53
CA ARG A 282 -32.26 -8.71 -6.81
C ARG A 282 -32.34 -7.30 -7.40
N GLY A 283 -31.22 -6.58 -7.47
CA GLY A 283 -31.16 -5.18 -7.93
C GLY A 283 -31.48 -4.17 -6.85
N LEU A 284 -30.96 -2.96 -7.01
CA LEU A 284 -31.27 -1.80 -6.20
C LEU A 284 -32.65 -1.22 -6.57
N PRO A 285 -33.39 -0.69 -5.59
CA PRO A 285 -34.65 0.01 -5.86
C PRO A 285 -34.46 1.15 -6.86
N GLY A 286 -35.31 1.17 -7.90
CA GLY A 286 -35.29 2.22 -8.93
C GLY A 286 -34.28 2.01 -10.05
N PHE A 287 -33.43 0.98 -9.98
CA PHE A 287 -32.55 0.61 -11.09
C PHE A 287 -33.36 -0.06 -12.22
N VAL A 288 -33.04 0.31 -13.46
CA VAL A 288 -33.61 -0.32 -14.66
C VAL A 288 -32.45 -0.72 -15.56
N PRO A 289 -32.21 -2.03 -15.77
CA PRO A 289 -31.10 -2.51 -16.59
C PRO A 289 -31.13 -1.92 -18.01
N GLY A 290 -29.96 -1.51 -18.52
CA GLY A 290 -29.79 -1.01 -19.88
C GLY A 290 -30.34 0.41 -20.15
N ARG A 291 -30.93 1.08 -19.15
CA ARG A 291 -31.48 2.44 -19.31
C ARG A 291 -30.40 3.52 -19.47
N SER A 292 -29.27 3.33 -18.81
CA SER A 292 -28.14 4.26 -18.81
C SER A 292 -26.84 3.50 -18.59
N ILE A 293 -25.75 4.10 -19.04
CA ILE A 293 -24.39 3.59 -18.84
C ILE A 293 -23.60 4.67 -18.10
N GLY A 294 -22.83 4.24 -17.11
CA GLY A 294 -21.96 5.10 -16.33
C GLY A 294 -20.79 5.65 -17.14
N SER A 295 -20.17 6.70 -16.62
CA SER A 295 -18.98 7.31 -17.22
C SER A 295 -17.98 7.64 -16.12
N LEU A 296 -17.27 6.61 -15.67
CA LEU A 296 -16.20 6.74 -14.68
C LEU A 296 -14.95 7.40 -15.29
N THR A 297 -14.21 8.11 -14.44
CA THR A 297 -12.87 8.63 -14.74
C THR A 297 -11.76 7.84 -14.04
N SER A 298 -12.11 7.11 -12.96
CA SER A 298 -11.21 6.22 -12.24
C SER A 298 -11.93 4.95 -11.83
N LEU A 299 -11.35 3.80 -12.15
CA LEU A 299 -11.83 2.49 -11.71
C LEU A 299 -10.65 1.69 -11.14
N SER A 300 -10.77 1.28 -9.88
CA SER A 300 -9.79 0.42 -9.23
C SER A 300 -10.47 -0.83 -8.71
N LEU A 301 -10.04 -1.98 -9.20
CA LEU A 301 -10.51 -3.31 -8.80
C LEU A 301 -9.32 -4.03 -8.15
N LEU A 302 -9.23 -3.94 -6.82
CA LEU A 302 -8.07 -4.38 -6.04
C LEU A 302 -8.38 -5.66 -5.27
N GLY A 303 -7.35 -6.29 -4.72
CA GLY A 303 -7.44 -7.45 -3.86
C GLY A 303 -7.71 -8.76 -4.59
N THR A 304 -8.45 -9.65 -3.94
CA THR A 304 -8.74 -11.00 -4.42
C THR A 304 -9.81 -10.98 -5.52
N VAL A 305 -9.39 -10.78 -6.77
CA VAL A 305 -10.27 -10.84 -7.96
C VAL A 305 -10.71 -12.29 -8.28
N ALA A 306 -10.05 -13.26 -7.68
CA ALA A 306 -10.20 -14.69 -7.93
C ALA A 306 -10.90 -15.40 -6.76
N LEU A 307 -12.14 -15.83 -6.95
CA LEU A 307 -12.71 -16.89 -6.13
C LEU A 307 -13.06 -18.09 -7.00
N THR A 308 -12.04 -18.88 -7.29
CA THR A 308 -12.19 -20.33 -7.38
C THR A 308 -11.29 -21.01 -6.36
N SER A 309 -11.94 -21.81 -5.51
CA SER A 309 -11.38 -23.01 -4.91
C SER A 309 -10.25 -22.83 -3.87
N LEU A 310 -10.65 -22.57 -2.62
CA LEU A 310 -10.20 -23.44 -1.51
C LEU A 310 -11.06 -24.72 -1.46
N SER A 311 -11.57 -25.22 -2.59
CA SER A 311 -11.99 -26.60 -2.69
C SER A 311 -10.73 -27.44 -2.84
N PHE A 312 -10.12 -27.76 -1.71
CA PHE A 312 -9.14 -28.85 -1.58
C PHE A 312 -9.70 -30.21 -2.07
N LEU A 313 -10.95 -30.28 -2.57
CA LEU A 313 -11.69 -31.52 -2.85
C LEU A 313 -12.67 -31.45 -4.05
N SER A 314 -12.63 -30.46 -4.95
CA SER A 314 -13.60 -30.42 -6.07
C SER A 314 -13.10 -29.69 -7.32
N ALA A 315 -12.92 -30.45 -8.40
CA ALA A 315 -12.62 -30.01 -9.76
C ALA A 315 -13.89 -29.53 -10.50
N VAL A 316 -14.63 -28.58 -9.95
CA VAL A 316 -15.76 -27.98 -10.66
C VAL A 316 -15.55 -26.48 -10.77
N ASP A 317 -15.15 -26.09 -11.98
CA ASP A 317 -14.95 -24.75 -12.50
C ASP A 317 -16.20 -23.87 -12.32
N VAL A 318 -16.03 -22.74 -11.63
CA VAL A 318 -16.64 -21.47 -12.05
C VAL A 318 -15.66 -20.34 -11.70
N THR A 319 -14.60 -20.21 -12.50
CA THR A 319 -13.71 -19.04 -12.48
C THR A 319 -14.51 -17.82 -12.92
N ARG A 320 -15.01 -17.01 -11.98
CA ARG A 320 -15.56 -15.67 -12.30
C ARG A 320 -14.42 -14.68 -12.54
N TRP A 321 -13.70 -14.87 -13.62
CA TRP A 321 -12.74 -13.92 -14.21
C TRP A 321 -13.44 -13.00 -15.23
N ASP A 322 -14.75 -12.78 -15.08
CA ASP A 322 -15.55 -11.88 -15.91
C ASP A 322 -15.76 -10.53 -15.22
N LEU A 323 -14.93 -10.17 -14.23
CA LEU A 323 -15.16 -8.98 -13.41
C LEU A 323 -15.18 -7.72 -14.28
N LEU A 324 -14.11 -7.49 -15.04
CA LEU A 324 -14.04 -6.30 -15.90
C LEU A 324 -15.06 -6.37 -17.05
N GLN A 325 -15.35 -7.58 -17.56
CA GLN A 325 -16.41 -7.78 -18.55
C GLN A 325 -17.80 -7.41 -18.01
N THR A 326 -18.06 -7.69 -16.73
CA THR A 326 -19.29 -7.29 -16.06
C THR A 326 -19.32 -5.77 -15.92
N TRP A 327 -18.23 -5.15 -15.46
CA TRP A 327 -18.11 -3.69 -15.38
C TRP A 327 -18.30 -2.99 -16.73
N ALA A 328 -17.84 -3.57 -17.83
CA ALA A 328 -18.02 -3.05 -19.18
C ALA A 328 -19.50 -2.92 -19.60
N ARG A 329 -20.41 -3.65 -18.94
CA ARG A 329 -21.87 -3.53 -19.14
C ARG A 329 -22.49 -2.33 -18.41
N HIS A 330 -21.78 -1.78 -17.43
CA HIS A 330 -22.29 -0.76 -16.50
C HIS A 330 -21.59 0.60 -16.64
N THR A 331 -20.39 0.66 -17.20
CA THR A 331 -19.67 1.91 -17.46
C THR A 331 -18.93 1.87 -18.77
N GLU A 332 -18.92 3.00 -19.48
CA GLU A 332 -18.02 3.18 -20.61
C GLU A 332 -16.58 3.41 -20.13
N PHE A 333 -15.62 2.84 -20.85
CA PHE A 333 -14.19 3.01 -20.58
C PHE A 333 -13.56 4.20 -21.32
N SER A 334 -14.33 4.88 -22.20
CA SER A 334 -13.86 6.01 -23.02
C SER A 334 -13.36 7.21 -22.21
N GLN A 335 -13.88 7.40 -20.99
CA GLN A 335 -13.56 8.51 -20.10
C GLN A 335 -12.56 8.15 -18.99
N LEU A 336 -12.17 6.88 -18.87
CA LEU A 336 -11.25 6.42 -17.84
C LEU A 336 -9.87 7.03 -18.07
N ARG A 337 -9.35 7.65 -17.00
CA ARG A 337 -7.98 8.19 -16.90
C ARG A 337 -7.10 7.34 -16.01
N HIS A 338 -7.71 6.65 -15.05
CA HIS A 338 -7.04 5.82 -14.07
C HIS A 338 -7.71 4.44 -14.04
N LEU A 339 -6.89 3.39 -14.23
CA LEU A 339 -7.32 2.00 -14.14
C LEU A 339 -6.36 1.22 -13.25
N ALA A 340 -6.89 0.54 -12.24
CA ALA A 340 -6.12 -0.40 -11.43
C ALA A 340 -6.80 -1.78 -11.45
N LEU A 341 -6.06 -2.82 -11.85
CA LEU A 341 -6.54 -4.19 -11.94
C LEU A 341 -5.65 -5.12 -11.11
N GLY A 342 -6.24 -5.67 -10.05
CA GLY A 342 -5.57 -6.55 -9.10
C GLY A 342 -4.57 -5.83 -8.19
N GLY A 343 -3.88 -6.65 -7.41
CA GLY A 343 -2.85 -6.21 -6.46
C GLY A 343 -3.40 -5.67 -5.14
N GLY A 344 -2.47 -5.29 -4.28
CA GLY A 344 -2.67 -5.14 -2.85
C GLY A 344 -1.55 -5.87 -2.12
N TYR A 345 -1.27 -5.47 -0.89
CA TYR A 345 -0.27 -6.14 -0.05
C TYR A 345 -0.86 -7.43 0.53
N GLY A 346 -0.22 -8.58 0.31
CA GLY A 346 -0.71 -9.89 0.79
C GLY A 346 -1.49 -10.72 -0.25
N CYS A 347 -1.73 -10.18 -1.45
CA CYS A 347 -2.32 -10.93 -2.57
C CYS A 347 -1.37 -11.02 -3.77
N GLU A 348 -0.10 -11.33 -3.49
CA GLU A 348 0.96 -11.42 -4.49
C GLU A 348 0.66 -12.48 -5.58
N GLY A 349 -0.11 -13.51 -5.24
CA GLY A 349 -0.51 -14.59 -6.15
C GLY A 349 -1.81 -14.37 -6.93
N ILE A 350 -2.47 -13.20 -6.81
CA ILE A 350 -3.80 -12.96 -7.40
C ILE A 350 -3.74 -11.74 -8.33
N GLY A 351 -4.13 -11.91 -9.59
CA GLY A 351 -4.13 -10.87 -10.61
C GLY A 351 -4.88 -11.32 -11.86
N ILE A 352 -4.79 -10.54 -12.93
CA ILE A 352 -5.46 -10.86 -14.19
C ILE A 352 -4.76 -12.04 -14.87
N ASN A 353 -5.56 -12.94 -15.43
CA ASN A 353 -5.05 -14.16 -16.04
C ASN A 353 -4.93 -14.03 -17.56
N ASP A 354 -4.39 -15.07 -18.20
CA ASP A 354 -4.18 -15.14 -19.65
C ASP A 354 -5.42 -14.78 -20.49
N GLN A 355 -6.60 -15.30 -20.11
CA GLN A 355 -7.85 -15.11 -20.83
C GLN A 355 -8.42 -13.70 -20.67
N GLU A 356 -8.34 -13.12 -19.47
CA GLU A 356 -8.74 -11.74 -19.24
C GLU A 356 -7.87 -10.77 -20.03
N MET A 357 -6.55 -10.99 -20.06
CA MET A 357 -5.63 -10.14 -20.82
C MET A 357 -5.99 -10.13 -22.30
N GLU A 358 -6.25 -11.30 -22.88
CA GLU A 358 -6.69 -11.45 -24.28
C GLU A 358 -8.03 -10.73 -24.52
N TRP A 359 -9.03 -10.96 -23.66
CA TRP A 359 -10.34 -10.35 -23.81
C TRP A 359 -10.26 -8.82 -23.75
N ILE A 360 -9.49 -8.26 -22.80
CA ILE A 360 -9.32 -6.81 -22.67
C ILE A 360 -8.66 -6.23 -23.92
N ALA A 361 -7.59 -6.85 -24.39
CA ALA A 361 -6.86 -6.40 -25.58
C ALA A 361 -7.75 -6.38 -26.84
N GLN A 362 -8.67 -7.34 -26.97
CA GLN A 362 -9.54 -7.48 -28.14
C GLN A 362 -10.84 -6.65 -28.07
N ASN A 363 -11.39 -6.43 -26.86
CA ASN A 363 -12.76 -5.93 -26.70
C ASN A 363 -12.86 -4.55 -26.03
N CYS A 364 -11.79 -4.06 -25.38
CA CYS A 364 -11.84 -2.81 -24.63
C CYS A 364 -11.01 -1.70 -25.31
N ALA A 365 -11.49 -0.46 -25.21
CA ALA A 365 -10.75 0.73 -25.65
C ALA A 365 -10.66 1.77 -24.53
N PHE A 366 -9.45 2.26 -24.29
CA PHE A 366 -9.15 3.21 -23.20
C PHE A 366 -8.44 4.48 -23.70
N PRO A 367 -9.08 5.28 -24.58
CA PRO A 367 -8.43 6.38 -25.31
C PRO A 367 -7.93 7.54 -24.44
N ARG A 368 -8.39 7.65 -23.18
CA ARG A 368 -8.01 8.73 -22.25
C ARG A 368 -7.17 8.24 -21.06
N LEU A 369 -6.76 6.97 -21.07
CA LEU A 369 -6.04 6.38 -19.96
C LEU A 369 -4.64 6.98 -19.84
N LYS A 370 -4.31 7.40 -18.62
CA LYS A 370 -3.01 8.00 -18.29
C LYS A 370 -2.24 7.17 -17.29
N THR A 371 -2.95 6.50 -16.38
CA THR A 371 -2.33 5.70 -15.33
C THR A 371 -2.90 4.28 -15.34
N LEU A 372 -2.01 3.30 -15.41
CA LEU A 372 -2.37 1.89 -15.31
C LEU A 372 -1.59 1.25 -14.15
N ARG A 373 -2.31 0.60 -13.24
CA ARG A 373 -1.75 -0.36 -12.28
C ARG A 373 -2.31 -1.73 -12.60
N ILE A 374 -1.44 -2.72 -12.78
CA ILE A 374 -1.85 -4.04 -13.21
C ILE A 374 -1.02 -5.12 -12.53
N ARG A 375 -1.68 -6.16 -12.02
CA ARG A 375 -1.03 -7.37 -11.53
C ARG A 375 -1.36 -8.53 -12.45
N LEU A 376 -0.34 -9.14 -13.01
CA LEU A 376 -0.44 -10.24 -13.97
C LEU A 376 -0.32 -11.59 -13.27
N THR A 377 -0.88 -12.65 -13.87
CA THR A 377 -0.73 -14.04 -13.41
C THR A 377 -0.60 -15.00 -14.60
N ARG A 378 0.25 -16.04 -14.46
CA ARG A 378 0.52 -17.01 -15.53
C ARG A 378 -0.69 -17.89 -15.89
N ASN A 379 -1.60 -18.15 -14.95
CA ASN A 379 -2.67 -19.15 -15.07
C ASN A 379 -2.18 -20.60 -15.29
N ASP A 380 -0.91 -20.86 -14.99
CA ASP A 380 -0.22 -22.15 -15.18
C ASP A 380 -0.68 -23.25 -14.21
N MET A 381 -1.44 -22.89 -13.18
CA MET A 381 -2.12 -23.82 -12.27
C MET A 381 -3.36 -24.48 -12.91
N HIS A 382 -3.97 -23.83 -13.89
CA HIS A 382 -5.21 -24.27 -14.53
C HIS A 382 -5.01 -24.63 -16.00
N VAL A 383 -4.01 -24.04 -16.65
CA VAL A 383 -3.68 -24.24 -18.07
C VAL A 383 -2.23 -24.71 -18.16
N GLU A 384 -1.98 -25.87 -18.78
CA GLU A 384 -0.63 -26.46 -18.84
C GLU A 384 0.38 -25.58 -19.61
N ARG A 385 -0.08 -24.82 -20.61
CA ARG A 385 0.74 -23.95 -21.46
C ARG A 385 -0.01 -22.65 -21.82
N PRO A 386 -0.14 -21.72 -20.88
CA PRO A 386 -0.82 -20.45 -21.13
C PRO A 386 -0.02 -19.62 -22.15
N ASN A 387 -0.70 -18.87 -23.02
CA ASN A 387 -0.06 -17.93 -23.95
C ASN A 387 0.29 -16.59 -23.26
N TYR A 388 0.64 -16.70 -21.98
CA TYR A 388 0.72 -15.62 -21.01
C TYR A 388 1.47 -14.41 -21.53
N ALA A 389 2.71 -14.62 -21.97
CA ALA A 389 3.59 -13.50 -22.24
C ALA A 389 3.23 -12.78 -23.55
N ASN A 390 2.64 -13.47 -24.53
CA ASN A 390 2.13 -12.82 -25.74
C ASN A 390 0.85 -12.03 -25.44
N ASN A 391 -0.04 -12.58 -24.61
CA ASN A 391 -1.27 -11.89 -24.19
C ASN A 391 -0.97 -10.70 -23.28
N ALA A 392 0.05 -10.78 -22.41
CA ALA A 392 0.54 -9.65 -21.64
C ALA A 392 1.10 -8.53 -22.53
N ILE A 393 1.88 -8.89 -23.56
CA ILE A 393 2.37 -7.91 -24.56
C ILE A 393 1.20 -7.28 -25.31
N ALA A 394 0.29 -8.07 -25.87
CA ALA A 394 -0.86 -7.59 -26.62
C ALA A 394 -1.75 -6.66 -25.77
N LEU A 395 -1.95 -6.99 -24.50
CA LEU A 395 -2.68 -6.15 -23.56
C LEU A 395 -1.99 -4.80 -23.36
N LEU A 396 -0.68 -4.79 -23.09
CA LEU A 396 0.06 -3.54 -22.85
C LEU A 396 0.12 -2.68 -24.12
N GLU A 397 0.27 -3.30 -25.29
CA GLU A 397 0.24 -2.63 -26.58
C GLU A 397 -1.13 -2.06 -26.95
N ALA A 398 -2.23 -2.63 -26.42
CA ALA A 398 -3.59 -2.15 -26.66
C ALA A 398 -3.86 -0.76 -26.04
N PHE A 399 -3.05 -0.32 -25.07
CA PHE A 399 -3.18 1.02 -24.49
C PHE A 399 -2.45 2.08 -25.32
N GLU A 400 -3.01 3.29 -25.33
CA GLU A 400 -2.29 4.48 -25.78
C GLU A 400 -1.08 4.76 -24.85
N PRO A 401 -0.05 5.50 -25.30
CA PRO A 401 1.10 5.85 -24.48
C PRO A 401 0.72 6.45 -23.11
N LEU A 402 1.19 5.82 -22.03
CA LEU A 402 0.79 6.12 -20.65
C LEU A 402 1.73 7.13 -19.99
N ASP A 403 1.20 7.93 -19.05
CA ASP A 403 1.99 8.81 -18.18
C ASP A 403 2.58 8.03 -16.98
N GLN A 404 1.84 7.04 -16.46
CA GLN A 404 2.21 6.24 -15.30
C GLN A 404 1.85 4.76 -15.49
N LEU A 405 2.80 3.88 -15.21
CA LEU A 405 2.61 2.44 -15.32
C LEU A 405 3.19 1.70 -14.10
N GLU A 406 2.37 0.88 -13.46
CA GLU A 406 2.77 -0.08 -12.43
C GLU A 406 2.41 -1.49 -12.88
N VAL A 407 3.42 -2.33 -13.09
CA VAL A 407 3.24 -3.75 -13.43
C VAL A 407 3.84 -4.62 -12.34
N SER A 408 3.03 -5.54 -11.82
CA SER A 408 3.46 -6.54 -10.83
C SER A 408 3.07 -7.95 -11.28
N GLY A 409 3.73 -8.95 -10.72
CA GLY A 409 3.53 -10.35 -11.13
C GLY A 409 4.61 -10.89 -12.05
N PRO A 410 4.33 -11.95 -12.81
CA PRO A 410 5.33 -12.66 -13.62
C PRO A 410 5.87 -11.81 -14.78
N LEU A 411 7.00 -11.14 -14.59
CA LEU A 411 7.63 -10.35 -15.64
C LEU A 411 8.68 -11.16 -16.40
N GLU A 412 8.75 -10.95 -17.72
CA GLU A 412 9.75 -11.55 -18.62
C GLU A 412 10.42 -10.42 -19.42
N PRO A 413 11.68 -10.58 -19.87
CA PRO A 413 12.40 -9.53 -20.61
C PRO A 413 11.63 -8.98 -21.81
N LYS A 414 10.99 -9.84 -22.60
CA LYS A 414 10.16 -9.42 -23.74
C LYS A 414 8.93 -8.58 -23.37
N ILE A 415 8.38 -8.75 -22.16
CA ILE A 415 7.29 -7.91 -21.66
C ILE A 415 7.85 -6.53 -21.29
N LEU A 416 9.03 -6.47 -20.67
CA LEU A 416 9.73 -5.20 -20.42
C LEU A 416 10.04 -4.47 -21.73
N ASP A 417 10.54 -5.17 -22.74
CA ASP A 417 10.84 -4.61 -24.06
C ASP A 417 9.60 -3.96 -24.68
N ALA A 418 8.45 -4.65 -24.65
CA ALA A 418 7.19 -4.12 -25.15
C ALA A 418 6.73 -2.87 -24.38
N ILE A 419 6.84 -2.88 -23.04
CA ILE A 419 6.52 -1.72 -22.19
C ILE A 419 7.35 -0.50 -22.59
N LEU A 420 8.66 -0.68 -22.68
CA LEU A 420 9.59 0.42 -22.97
C LEU A 420 9.40 0.94 -24.40
N HIS A 421 9.19 0.05 -25.36
CA HIS A 421 8.94 0.42 -26.75
C HIS A 421 7.66 1.24 -26.91
N ARG A 422 6.56 0.80 -26.28
CA ARG A 422 5.23 1.41 -26.45
C ARG A 422 5.03 2.67 -25.61
N HIS A 423 5.43 2.66 -24.34
CA HIS A 423 5.10 3.72 -23.39
C HIS A 423 6.30 4.57 -22.97
N GLY A 424 7.54 4.14 -23.23
CA GLY A 424 8.75 4.75 -22.69
C GLY A 424 8.84 6.28 -22.90
N GLN A 425 8.47 6.76 -24.09
CA GLN A 425 8.57 8.18 -24.44
C GLN A 425 7.68 9.11 -23.58
N THR A 426 6.56 8.60 -23.06
CA THR A 426 5.60 9.39 -22.27
C THR A 426 5.66 9.12 -20.77
N LEU A 427 6.28 8.01 -20.36
CA LEU A 427 6.30 7.57 -18.97
C LEU A 427 7.05 8.58 -18.08
N LYS A 428 6.35 9.07 -17.07
CA LYS A 428 6.87 9.88 -15.96
C LYS A 428 7.06 9.05 -14.70
N LYS A 429 6.27 7.98 -14.55
CA LYS A 429 6.35 7.04 -13.44
C LYS A 429 6.32 5.60 -13.94
N LEU A 430 7.31 4.81 -13.57
CA LEU A 430 7.39 3.39 -13.88
C LEU A 430 7.64 2.59 -12.59
N SER A 431 6.79 1.60 -12.33
CA SER A 431 6.96 0.65 -11.23
C SER A 431 6.92 -0.78 -11.78
N LEU A 432 8.00 -1.53 -11.58
CA LEU A 432 8.11 -2.92 -11.97
C LEU A 432 8.34 -3.76 -10.72
N ARG A 433 7.46 -4.73 -10.49
CA ARG A 433 7.55 -5.67 -9.36
C ARG A 433 7.41 -7.11 -9.84
N PRO A 434 8.46 -7.65 -10.48
CA PRO A 434 8.55 -9.07 -10.80
C PRO A 434 8.28 -9.92 -9.56
N SER A 435 7.30 -10.82 -9.66
CA SER A 435 7.00 -11.79 -8.59
C SER A 435 6.38 -13.04 -9.19
N GLU A 436 6.64 -14.19 -8.58
CA GLU A 436 6.05 -15.47 -8.96
C GLU A 436 5.26 -16.05 -7.78
N ARG A 437 4.30 -16.92 -8.06
CA ARG A 437 3.46 -17.52 -7.02
C ARG A 437 4.22 -18.66 -6.31
N SER A 438 4.41 -18.53 -5.00
CA SER A 438 5.06 -19.56 -4.18
C SER A 438 4.33 -20.91 -4.22
N SER A 439 5.09 -22.01 -4.19
CA SER A 439 4.51 -23.36 -4.21
C SER A 439 3.96 -23.78 -2.84
N THR A 440 2.78 -24.40 -2.83
CA THR A 440 2.36 -25.29 -1.74
C THR A 440 3.04 -26.65 -1.90
N ALA A 441 3.21 -27.38 -0.80
CA ALA A 441 3.95 -28.65 -0.74
C ALA A 441 3.39 -29.78 -1.63
N ASP A 442 2.14 -29.64 -2.12
CA ASP A 442 1.44 -30.72 -2.84
C ASP A 442 1.65 -30.70 -4.36
N ASN A 443 2.30 -29.67 -4.93
CA ASN A 443 2.50 -29.51 -6.38
C ASN A 443 3.97 -29.67 -6.81
N LEU A 444 4.68 -30.65 -6.22
CA LEU A 444 6.11 -30.92 -6.45
C LEU A 444 6.46 -31.32 -7.90
N THR A 445 5.48 -31.52 -8.78
CA THR A 445 5.68 -31.97 -10.16
C THR A 445 5.95 -30.85 -11.16
N LEU A 446 5.65 -29.58 -10.82
CA LEU A 446 5.85 -28.43 -11.71
C LEU A 446 7.09 -27.63 -11.29
N ARG A 447 8.13 -27.62 -12.13
CA ARG A 447 9.25 -26.68 -12.02
C ARG A 447 8.74 -25.26 -12.26
N ARG A 448 8.49 -24.52 -11.18
CA ARG A 448 7.97 -23.15 -11.26
C ARG A 448 9.02 -22.15 -11.76
N HIS A 449 8.53 -21.06 -12.33
CA HIS A 449 9.35 -19.96 -12.82
C HIS A 449 10.05 -19.24 -11.66
N ILE A 450 11.25 -18.72 -11.94
CA ILE A 450 11.94 -17.80 -11.03
C ILE A 450 11.54 -16.39 -11.43
N PRO A 451 11.21 -15.49 -10.47
CA PRO A 451 10.96 -14.10 -10.77
C PRO A 451 12.11 -13.46 -11.55
N MET A 452 11.81 -12.68 -12.58
CA MET A 452 12.82 -11.94 -13.33
C MET A 452 13.65 -11.05 -12.39
N THR A 453 14.97 -11.24 -12.44
CA THR A 453 15.92 -10.36 -11.75
C THR A 453 16.34 -9.23 -12.69
N LEU A 454 16.21 -7.99 -12.23
CA LEU A 454 16.70 -6.84 -12.97
C LEU A 454 18.23 -6.78 -12.88
N ALA A 455 18.84 -6.57 -14.04
CA ALA A 455 20.28 -6.46 -14.23
C ALA A 455 20.62 -5.04 -14.70
N LYS A 456 21.91 -4.71 -14.69
CA LYS A 456 22.41 -3.39 -15.12
C LYS A 456 21.92 -3.01 -16.51
N GLU A 457 21.90 -3.97 -17.43
CA GLU A 457 21.50 -3.79 -18.82
C GLU A 457 20.05 -3.31 -18.92
N HIS A 458 19.16 -3.88 -18.10
CA HIS A 458 17.76 -3.47 -18.02
C HIS A 458 17.61 -2.03 -17.49
N VAL A 459 18.42 -1.63 -16.49
CA VAL A 459 18.41 -0.25 -15.97
C VAL A 459 18.86 0.75 -17.05
N LEU A 460 19.91 0.41 -17.79
CA LEU A 460 20.39 1.23 -18.89
C LEU A 460 19.38 1.30 -20.04
N GLN A 461 18.66 0.22 -20.31
CA GLN A 461 17.59 0.17 -21.30
C GLN A 461 16.42 1.08 -20.90
N ILE A 462 15.99 1.04 -19.63
CA ILE A 462 14.96 1.94 -19.09
C ILE A 462 15.41 3.40 -19.25
N HIS A 463 16.66 3.71 -18.90
CA HIS A 463 17.20 5.06 -19.07
C HIS A 463 17.15 5.54 -20.54
N ALA A 464 17.55 4.68 -21.48
CA ALA A 464 17.61 5.03 -22.90
C ALA A 464 16.23 5.24 -23.52
N GLN A 465 15.22 4.48 -23.09
CA GLN A 465 13.88 4.49 -23.70
C GLN A 465 12.86 5.37 -22.96
N CYS A 466 13.16 5.80 -21.72
CA CYS A 466 12.27 6.61 -20.89
C CYS A 466 12.86 7.99 -20.54
N PRO A 467 12.99 8.91 -21.50
CA PRO A 467 13.66 10.22 -21.29
C PRO A 467 12.86 11.20 -20.41
N ALA A 468 11.58 10.94 -20.12
CA ALA A 468 10.71 11.77 -19.29
C ALA A 468 10.52 11.24 -17.86
N LEU A 469 11.19 10.14 -17.51
CA LEU A 469 10.99 9.42 -16.26
C LEU A 469 11.47 10.22 -15.04
N GLN A 470 10.57 10.42 -14.07
CA GLN A 470 10.80 11.16 -12.84
C GLN A 470 10.69 10.27 -11.59
N GLU A 471 9.86 9.23 -11.65
CA GLU A 471 9.67 8.27 -10.57
C GLU A 471 9.94 6.85 -11.09
N LEU A 472 10.87 6.12 -10.45
CA LEU A 472 11.17 4.73 -10.77
C LEU A 472 11.05 3.87 -9.52
N ALA A 473 10.33 2.76 -9.62
CA ALA A 473 10.27 1.73 -8.59
C ALA A 473 10.65 0.37 -9.19
N VAL A 474 11.72 -0.25 -8.70
CA VAL A 474 12.26 -1.51 -9.25
C VAL A 474 12.92 -2.35 -8.16
N PRO A 475 12.93 -3.70 -8.27
CA PRO A 475 13.76 -4.51 -7.40
C PRO A 475 15.24 -4.45 -7.77
N VAL A 476 16.10 -4.59 -6.77
CA VAL A 476 17.53 -4.87 -6.93
C VAL A 476 17.83 -6.11 -6.11
N LYS A 477 18.45 -7.13 -6.74
CA LYS A 477 18.86 -8.34 -6.03
C LYS A 477 19.99 -8.01 -5.08
N ARG A 478 19.86 -8.41 -3.81
CA ARG A 478 20.94 -8.31 -2.84
C ARG A 478 21.94 -9.44 -3.06
N THR A 479 23.21 -9.09 -3.23
CA THR A 479 24.32 -10.03 -3.41
C THR A 479 25.46 -9.68 -2.47
N LYS A 480 25.12 -9.46 -1.20
CA LYS A 480 26.06 -9.13 -0.11
C LYS A 480 26.86 -7.85 -0.39
N SER A 481 26.25 -6.89 -1.08
CA SER A 481 26.86 -5.60 -1.44
C SER A 481 28.10 -5.75 -2.35
N ASP A 482 28.11 -6.75 -3.23
CA ASP A 482 29.21 -6.98 -4.18
C ASP A 482 29.30 -5.90 -5.27
N ALA A 483 30.35 -6.01 -6.11
CA ALA A 483 30.58 -5.07 -7.20
C ALA A 483 29.48 -5.08 -8.27
N LEU A 484 28.82 -6.22 -8.52
CA LEU A 484 27.74 -6.30 -9.51
C LEU A 484 26.50 -5.53 -9.02
N GLU A 485 26.18 -5.65 -7.74
CA GLU A 485 25.14 -4.88 -7.08
C GLU A 485 25.45 -3.38 -7.10
N ALA A 486 26.69 -3.01 -6.75
CA ALA A 486 27.15 -1.62 -6.78
C ALA A 486 27.02 -0.98 -8.17
N GLU A 487 27.32 -1.72 -9.23
CA GLU A 487 27.18 -1.27 -10.61
C GLU A 487 25.72 -1.00 -11.03
N ILE A 488 24.75 -1.71 -10.44
CA ILE A 488 23.32 -1.41 -10.63
C ILE A 488 23.00 -0.05 -10.00
N TYR A 489 23.43 0.20 -8.75
CA TYR A 489 23.21 1.49 -8.09
C TYR A 489 23.83 2.66 -8.86
N LYS A 490 25.08 2.52 -9.33
CA LYS A 490 25.75 3.53 -10.17
C LYS A 490 24.97 3.84 -11.45
N SER A 491 24.25 2.86 -12.00
CA SER A 491 23.51 3.02 -13.26
C SER A 491 22.29 3.92 -13.11
N PHE A 492 21.66 3.97 -11.93
CA PHE A 492 20.56 4.93 -11.67
C PHE A 492 21.03 6.38 -11.67
N GLY A 493 22.28 6.65 -11.28
CA GLY A 493 22.85 8.00 -11.30
C GLY A 493 22.85 8.64 -12.69
N LYS A 494 22.86 7.83 -13.76
CA LYS A 494 22.83 8.30 -15.15
C LYS A 494 21.47 8.88 -15.58
N MET A 495 20.42 8.68 -14.79
CA MET A 495 19.07 9.12 -15.10
C MET A 495 18.84 10.59 -14.68
N GLY A 496 19.27 11.55 -15.49
CA GLY A 496 19.25 13.00 -15.16
C GLY A 496 17.88 13.69 -15.01
N ARG A 497 16.76 12.96 -14.97
CA ARG A 497 15.43 13.52 -14.62
C ARG A 497 14.76 12.80 -13.45
N LEU A 498 15.42 11.78 -12.91
CA LEU A 498 14.88 10.94 -11.86
C LEU A 498 14.90 11.71 -10.54
N LYS A 499 13.71 11.98 -10.00
CA LYS A 499 13.51 12.72 -8.74
C LYS A 499 13.23 11.79 -7.56
N SER A 500 12.50 10.70 -7.80
CA SER A 500 12.17 9.71 -6.77
C SER A 500 12.53 8.31 -7.23
N LEU A 501 13.31 7.62 -6.40
CA LEU A 501 13.69 6.24 -6.63
C LEU A 501 13.19 5.37 -5.47
N PHE A 502 12.48 4.30 -5.78
CA PHE A 502 12.06 3.29 -4.83
C PHE A 502 12.69 1.95 -5.18
N LEU A 503 13.68 1.51 -4.39
CA LEU A 503 14.32 0.22 -4.56
C LEU A 503 13.75 -0.80 -3.59
N THR A 504 13.21 -1.88 -4.14
CA THR A 504 12.94 -3.10 -3.37
C THR A 504 14.23 -3.92 -3.34
N LEU A 505 14.88 -4.01 -2.19
CA LEU A 505 16.07 -4.83 -2.00
C LEU A 505 15.63 -6.28 -1.81
N ASP A 506 15.69 -7.07 -2.88
CA ASP A 506 15.21 -8.45 -2.94
C ASP A 506 16.25 -9.42 -2.37
N CYS A 507 15.91 -10.03 -1.24
CA CYS A 507 16.70 -11.02 -0.52
C CYS A 507 16.22 -12.47 -0.72
N SER A 508 15.25 -12.72 -1.61
CA SER A 508 14.75 -14.07 -1.90
C SER A 508 15.84 -14.96 -2.52
N ASP A 509 15.69 -16.28 -2.48
CA ASP A 509 16.51 -17.18 -3.30
C ASP A 509 15.71 -18.40 -3.78
N TRP A 510 15.00 -18.20 -4.89
CA TRP A 510 14.15 -19.21 -5.50
C TRP A 510 14.95 -20.39 -6.11
N ARG A 511 16.27 -20.27 -6.27
CA ARG A 511 17.11 -21.36 -6.79
C ARG A 511 17.21 -22.51 -5.80
N VAL A 512 17.14 -22.20 -4.50
CA VAL A 512 17.26 -23.19 -3.41
C VAL A 512 16.23 -24.30 -3.53
N CYS A 513 14.96 -23.97 -3.81
CA CYS A 513 13.92 -25.00 -3.98
C CYS A 513 13.87 -25.56 -5.41
N ARG A 514 14.22 -24.76 -6.42
CA ARG A 514 14.10 -25.15 -7.83
C ARG A 514 15.20 -26.13 -8.24
N ASP A 515 16.43 -25.88 -7.81
CA ASP A 515 17.62 -26.61 -8.19
C ASP A 515 18.34 -27.15 -6.93
N PRO A 516 17.74 -28.09 -6.18
CA PRO A 516 18.31 -28.60 -4.92
C PRO A 516 19.65 -29.33 -5.10
N ASN A 517 19.96 -29.75 -6.34
CA ASN A 517 21.24 -30.33 -6.74
C ASN A 517 22.22 -29.29 -7.33
N SER A 518 21.90 -28.00 -7.28
CA SER A 518 22.84 -26.94 -7.62
C SER A 518 24.09 -27.10 -6.77
N ILE A 519 25.26 -26.86 -7.36
CA ILE A 519 26.52 -26.89 -6.66
C ILE A 519 26.45 -25.81 -5.57
N ASP A 520 26.67 -26.22 -4.31
CA ASP A 520 26.75 -25.29 -3.20
C ASP A 520 27.83 -24.25 -3.48
N ASP A 521 27.63 -23.02 -2.97
CA ASP A 521 28.63 -21.99 -3.09
C ASP A 521 29.98 -22.50 -2.55
N ALA A 522 31.06 -22.25 -3.30
CA ALA A 522 32.39 -22.72 -2.94
C ALA A 522 32.85 -22.20 -1.56
N SER A 523 32.26 -21.10 -1.08
CA SER A 523 32.49 -20.53 0.25
C SER A 523 31.81 -21.29 1.39
N PHE A 524 30.95 -22.28 1.12
CA PHE A 524 30.27 -23.04 2.16
C PHE A 524 31.24 -24.03 2.81
N ASP A 525 31.43 -23.87 4.12
CA ASP A 525 32.20 -24.81 4.94
C ASP A 525 31.36 -26.04 5.35
N ALA A 526 31.93 -26.92 6.19
CA ALA A 526 31.24 -28.12 6.64
C ALA A 526 29.91 -27.82 7.36
N ALA A 527 29.86 -26.77 8.18
CA ALA A 527 28.67 -26.38 8.93
C ALA A 527 27.61 -25.73 8.03
N ASP A 528 28.03 -25.01 6.98
CA ASP A 528 27.10 -24.45 5.98
C ASP A 528 26.38 -25.51 5.17
N ARG A 529 27.02 -26.65 4.95
CA ARG A 529 26.48 -27.77 4.17
C ARG A 529 25.49 -28.63 4.97
N GLU A 530 25.40 -28.43 6.28
CA GLU A 530 24.39 -29.08 7.10
C GLU A 530 22.98 -28.56 6.77
N THR A 531 21.99 -29.46 6.84
CA THR A 531 20.59 -29.11 6.70
C THR A 531 20.11 -28.31 7.91
N TYR A 532 19.29 -27.30 7.65
CA TYR A 532 18.60 -26.52 8.67
C TYR A 532 17.50 -27.36 9.33
N LYS A 533 17.33 -27.28 10.67
CA LYS A 533 16.34 -28.10 11.39
C LYS A 533 14.95 -27.87 10.83
N TRP A 534 14.18 -28.95 10.76
CA TRP A 534 12.80 -28.97 10.27
C TRP A 534 12.62 -28.54 8.81
N SER A 535 13.72 -28.37 8.04
CA SER A 535 13.69 -28.18 6.60
C SER A 535 14.59 -29.21 5.90
N GLY A 536 13.99 -30.14 5.16
CA GLY A 536 14.72 -31.21 4.47
C GLY A 536 15.54 -30.77 3.24
N PHE A 537 15.36 -29.53 2.77
CA PHE A 537 15.99 -29.02 1.55
C PHE A 537 16.88 -27.79 1.79
N LEU A 538 16.68 -27.05 2.88
CA LEU A 538 17.40 -25.81 3.17
C LEU A 538 18.69 -26.11 3.94
N LYS A 539 19.82 -25.63 3.44
CA LYS A 539 21.13 -25.72 4.13
C LYS A 539 21.41 -24.45 4.95
N LYS A 540 22.20 -24.58 6.02
CA LYS A 540 22.58 -23.45 6.90
C LYS A 540 23.32 -22.34 6.15
N GLY A 541 24.10 -22.68 5.12
CA GLY A 541 24.79 -21.71 4.28
C GLY A 541 23.84 -20.73 3.58
N TYR A 542 22.76 -21.24 2.98
CA TYR A 542 21.74 -20.39 2.34
C TYR A 542 21.03 -19.47 3.35
N VAL A 543 20.79 -19.97 4.56
CA VAL A 543 20.26 -19.13 5.65
C VAL A 543 21.25 -18.03 5.99
N ARG A 544 22.55 -18.35 6.15
CA ARG A 544 23.60 -17.38 6.45
C ARG A 544 23.65 -16.27 5.39
N GLU A 545 23.64 -16.63 4.11
CA GLU A 545 23.63 -15.66 3.02
C GLU A 545 22.37 -14.80 3.00
N THR A 546 21.21 -15.40 3.26
CA THR A 546 19.95 -14.67 3.38
C THR A 546 20.05 -13.61 4.49
N LEU A 547 20.59 -13.96 5.65
CA LEU A 547 20.79 -13.01 6.75
C LEU A 547 21.73 -11.86 6.35
N MET A 548 22.85 -12.17 5.69
CA MET A 548 23.79 -11.16 5.17
C MET A 548 23.12 -10.20 4.18
N ASN A 549 22.29 -10.72 3.28
CA ASN A 549 21.55 -9.91 2.30
C ASN A 549 20.50 -9.01 2.95
N CYS A 550 19.78 -9.53 3.95
CA CYS A 550 18.76 -8.81 4.69
C CYS A 550 19.32 -7.70 5.59
N ALA A 551 20.58 -7.80 6.04
CA ALA A 551 21.18 -6.83 6.96
C ALA A 551 21.43 -5.46 6.29
N VAL A 552 20.47 -4.55 6.44
CA VAL A 552 20.52 -3.20 5.86
C VAL A 552 20.43 -2.16 6.96
N ASP A 553 21.56 -1.59 7.37
CA ASP A 553 21.63 -0.50 8.35
C ASP A 553 21.68 0.89 7.68
N GLU A 554 21.77 1.94 8.50
CA GLU A 554 21.84 3.32 8.00
C GLU A 554 23.09 3.55 7.14
N THR A 555 24.21 2.91 7.50
CA THR A 555 25.49 3.05 6.81
C THR A 555 25.39 2.54 5.38
N LEU A 556 24.80 1.37 5.16
CA LEU A 556 24.57 0.85 3.81
C LEU A 556 23.56 1.71 3.04
N ALA A 557 22.47 2.13 3.68
CA ALA A 557 21.49 3.00 3.03
C ALA A 557 22.13 4.31 2.52
N ARG A 558 23.00 4.92 3.32
CA ARG A 558 23.80 6.10 2.93
C ARG A 558 24.78 5.77 1.80
N SER A 559 25.49 4.66 1.89
CA SER A 559 26.45 4.24 0.85
C SER A 559 25.77 4.00 -0.51
N ILE A 560 24.57 3.41 -0.52
CA ILE A 560 23.76 3.25 -1.75
C ILE A 560 23.39 4.62 -2.33
N TRP A 561 22.89 5.54 -1.48
CA TRP A 561 22.55 6.90 -1.89
C TRP A 561 23.76 7.64 -2.49
N GLU A 562 24.89 7.59 -1.81
CA GLU A 562 26.15 8.21 -2.25
C GLU A 562 26.58 7.63 -3.60
N THR A 563 26.52 6.31 -3.76
CA THR A 563 26.88 5.63 -5.02
C THR A 563 26.01 6.08 -6.19
N ILE A 564 24.72 6.29 -5.97
CA ILE A 564 23.82 6.83 -7.01
C ILE A 564 24.15 8.30 -7.32
N CYS A 565 24.42 9.10 -6.29
CA CYS A 565 24.66 10.54 -6.39
C CYS A 565 26.10 10.91 -6.79
N GLN A 566 27.02 9.95 -6.96
CA GLN A 566 28.40 10.21 -7.41
C GLN A 566 28.45 10.85 -8.80
N SER A 567 27.49 10.56 -9.66
CA SER A 567 27.37 11.17 -10.98
C SER A 567 26.75 12.57 -10.90
N GLU A 568 27.18 13.50 -11.76
CA GLU A 568 26.62 14.86 -11.83
C GLU A 568 25.10 14.85 -12.06
N THR A 569 24.61 13.94 -12.91
CA THR A 569 23.18 13.75 -13.19
C THR A 569 22.41 13.12 -12.03
N GLY A 570 23.08 12.38 -11.14
CA GLY A 570 22.47 11.79 -9.95
C GLY A 570 22.19 12.80 -8.83
N GLN A 571 22.68 14.04 -8.96
CA GLN A 571 22.46 15.09 -7.97
C GLN A 571 21.01 15.60 -7.95
N ASP A 572 20.26 15.40 -9.04
CA ASP A 572 18.85 15.79 -9.16
C ASP A 572 17.89 14.86 -8.40
N LEU A 573 18.38 13.73 -7.88
CA LEU A 573 17.57 12.82 -7.07
C LEU A 573 17.15 13.49 -5.76
N GLU A 574 15.85 13.66 -5.55
CA GLU A 574 15.28 14.32 -4.37
C GLU A 574 15.02 13.34 -3.23
N SER A 575 14.64 12.09 -3.56
CA SER A 575 14.29 11.06 -2.58
C SER A 575 14.65 9.64 -3.03
N LEU A 576 15.20 8.86 -2.10
CA LEU A 576 15.43 7.42 -2.23
C LEU A 576 14.70 6.69 -1.11
N LYS A 577 13.81 5.77 -1.48
CA LYS A 577 13.19 4.81 -0.57
C LYS A 577 13.80 3.44 -0.80
N LEU A 578 14.21 2.78 0.27
CA LEU A 578 14.73 1.41 0.27
C LEU A 578 13.77 0.53 1.08
N TRP A 579 13.30 -0.57 0.47
CA TRP A 579 12.49 -1.57 1.15
C TRP A 579 13.15 -2.94 1.03
N THR A 580 13.64 -3.46 2.14
CA THR A 580 14.27 -4.78 2.21
C THR A 580 13.20 -5.84 2.41
N THR A 581 13.11 -6.81 1.50
CA THR A 581 12.06 -7.85 1.51
C THR A 581 12.56 -9.15 0.85
N GLY A 582 11.75 -10.20 0.87
CA GLY A 582 12.08 -11.50 0.31
C GLY A 582 12.97 -12.37 1.20
N GLY A 583 13.38 -11.88 2.37
CA GLY A 583 14.17 -12.66 3.32
C GLY A 583 13.39 -13.89 3.80
N GLY A 584 13.92 -15.07 3.53
CA GLY A 584 13.25 -16.34 3.83
C GLY A 584 12.29 -16.84 2.74
N GLU A 585 12.26 -16.18 1.58
CA GLU A 585 11.52 -16.67 0.42
C GLU A 585 12.43 -17.51 -0.49
N TRP A 586 12.24 -18.83 -0.47
CA TRP A 586 12.99 -19.76 -1.34
C TRP A 586 12.15 -20.39 -2.46
N GLY A 587 10.94 -19.89 -2.67
CA GLY A 587 10.00 -20.37 -3.70
C GLY A 587 9.01 -21.44 -3.25
N ASN A 588 9.07 -21.88 -1.99
CA ASN A 588 8.05 -22.71 -1.36
C ASN A 588 7.49 -22.07 -0.08
N TYR A 589 6.27 -22.47 0.29
CA TYR A 589 5.66 -22.07 1.56
C TYR A 589 6.14 -23.02 2.66
N GLY A 590 7.29 -22.70 3.27
CA GLY A 590 7.87 -23.45 4.39
C GLY A 590 8.12 -22.51 5.56
N GLY A 591 7.15 -22.41 6.48
CA GLY A 591 7.28 -21.59 7.68
C GLY A 591 8.32 -22.15 8.65
N ASN A 592 9.58 -21.72 8.52
CA ASN A 592 10.62 -22.05 9.49
C ASN A 592 10.59 -21.02 10.64
N GLY A 593 10.08 -21.43 11.81
CA GLY A 593 9.67 -20.49 12.88
C GLY A 593 10.73 -19.48 13.37
N GLY A 594 12.02 -19.83 13.38
CA GLY A 594 13.09 -18.94 13.84
C GLY A 594 13.57 -17.92 12.80
N ILE A 595 13.44 -18.23 11.51
CA ILE A 595 14.04 -17.41 10.44
C ILE A 595 13.37 -16.03 10.30
N PRO A 596 12.02 -15.92 10.26
CA PRO A 596 11.35 -14.63 10.19
C PRO A 596 11.72 -13.69 11.33
N LEU A 597 11.99 -14.22 12.53
CA LEU A 597 12.37 -13.42 13.69
C LEU A 597 13.67 -12.64 13.42
N VAL A 598 14.71 -13.33 12.96
CA VAL A 598 16.01 -12.69 12.68
C VAL A 598 15.92 -11.82 11.42
N VAL A 599 15.34 -12.35 10.34
CA VAL A 599 15.17 -11.65 9.07
C VAL A 599 14.42 -10.32 9.25
N ASN A 600 13.32 -10.30 10.00
CA ASN A 600 12.52 -9.10 10.20
C ASN A 600 13.25 -8.01 10.99
N ASN A 601 14.25 -8.35 11.82
CA ASN A 601 15.08 -7.36 12.51
C ASN A 601 16.16 -6.78 11.58
N LEU A 602 16.78 -7.65 10.77
CA LEU A 602 17.84 -7.28 9.82
C LEU A 602 17.31 -6.41 8.67
N SER A 603 16.13 -6.75 8.15
CA SER A 603 15.49 -6.17 6.96
C SER A 603 14.90 -4.78 7.22
N ARG A 604 15.74 -3.83 7.63
CA ARG A 604 15.30 -2.45 7.86
C ARG A 604 15.06 -1.75 6.53
N SER A 605 14.11 -0.82 6.55
CA SER A 605 13.71 -0.01 5.40
C SER A 605 14.00 1.46 5.68
N TRP A 606 14.42 2.20 4.66
CA TRP A 606 14.97 3.53 4.82
C TRP A 606 14.35 4.52 3.84
N LEU A 607 14.20 5.75 4.28
CA LEU A 607 13.87 6.90 3.44
C LEU A 607 14.99 7.92 3.58
N ILE A 608 15.54 8.32 2.44
CA ILE A 608 16.56 9.34 2.32
C ILE A 608 15.96 10.47 1.48
N GLU A 609 15.99 11.69 2.01
CA GLU A 609 15.43 12.88 1.36
C GLU A 609 16.43 14.02 1.42
N ARG A 610 16.56 14.80 0.34
CA ARG A 610 17.34 16.05 0.38
C ARG A 610 16.59 17.10 1.20
N VAL A 611 17.31 17.78 2.09
CA VAL A 611 16.73 18.90 2.85
C VAL A 611 16.72 20.13 1.97
N ALA A 612 15.55 20.76 1.79
CA ALA A 612 15.36 21.94 0.93
C ALA A 612 16.07 23.23 1.41
N ARG A 613 16.97 23.15 2.41
CA ARG A 613 17.68 24.30 2.99
C ARG A 613 19.18 24.16 2.71
N ASP A 614 19.66 25.04 1.84
CA ASP A 614 21.05 25.42 1.55
C ASP A 614 21.91 24.51 0.67
N ASP A 615 22.86 25.17 0.02
CA ASP A 615 23.87 24.77 -0.98
C ASP A 615 24.85 23.67 -0.51
N LYS A 616 24.57 23.02 0.61
CA LYS A 616 25.32 21.89 1.17
C LYS A 616 24.38 20.70 1.13
N GLY A 617 24.71 19.65 0.37
CA GLY A 617 23.90 18.44 0.17
C GLY A 617 23.57 17.63 1.43
N ILE A 618 22.89 18.25 2.40
CA ILE A 618 22.42 17.65 3.65
C ILE A 618 21.25 16.74 3.33
N ILE A 619 21.38 15.49 3.77
CA ILE A 619 20.35 14.46 3.63
C ILE A 619 19.70 14.17 4.98
N ASN A 620 18.38 14.03 4.96
CA ASN A 620 17.61 13.46 6.05
C ASN A 620 17.46 11.96 5.83
N VAL A 621 17.88 11.16 6.80
CA VAL A 621 17.79 9.69 6.73
C VAL A 621 16.88 9.23 7.86
N ARG A 622 15.82 8.51 7.49
CA ARG A 622 14.83 8.00 8.43
C ARG A 622 14.56 6.53 8.18
N GLU A 623 14.58 5.74 9.24
CA GLU A 623 14.09 4.37 9.19
C GLU A 623 12.55 4.32 9.13
N LEU A 624 12.01 3.56 8.18
CA LEU A 624 10.58 3.31 8.01
C LEU A 624 10.17 2.06 8.81
N GLY A 625 9.05 2.13 9.54
CA GLY A 625 8.55 1.02 10.35
C GLY A 625 9.29 0.81 11.67
N ARG A 626 10.20 1.71 12.05
CA ARG A 626 11.03 1.62 13.28
C ARG A 626 10.21 1.31 14.53
N ARG A 627 9.14 2.07 14.75
CA ARG A 627 8.30 1.94 15.94
C ARG A 627 7.70 0.54 16.06
N VAL A 628 7.23 0.00 14.94
CA VAL A 628 6.61 -1.33 14.88
C VAL A 628 7.66 -2.42 15.11
N ARG A 629 8.83 -2.28 14.50
CA ARG A 629 9.99 -3.16 14.75
C ARG A 629 10.36 -3.18 16.23
N GLU A 630 10.48 -2.02 16.88
CA GLU A 630 10.84 -1.92 18.30
C GLU A 630 9.81 -2.60 19.22
N VAL A 631 8.50 -2.45 18.92
CA VAL A 631 7.44 -3.17 19.64
C VAL A 631 7.62 -4.68 19.50
N ARG A 632 7.84 -5.17 18.27
CA ARG A 632 8.08 -6.60 18.01
C ARG A 632 9.35 -7.12 18.70
N ASP A 633 10.43 -6.34 18.69
CA ASP A 633 11.69 -6.71 19.36
C ASP A 633 11.48 -6.82 20.88
N GLN A 634 10.67 -5.93 21.46
CA GLN A 634 10.28 -6.02 22.87
C GLN A 634 9.44 -7.27 23.16
N GLU A 635 8.44 -7.58 22.32
CA GLU A 635 7.62 -8.79 22.46
C GLU A 635 8.45 -10.07 22.41
N VAL A 636 9.44 -10.13 21.51
CA VAL A 636 10.38 -11.25 21.42
C VAL A 636 11.26 -11.33 22.66
N THR A 637 11.79 -10.20 23.14
CA THR A 637 12.59 -10.14 24.37
C THR A 637 11.80 -10.65 25.58
N ASP A 638 10.53 -10.25 25.69
CA ASP A 638 9.64 -10.74 26.75
C ASP A 638 9.31 -12.23 26.56
N GLY A 639 9.26 -12.70 25.30
CA GLY A 639 9.18 -14.12 24.95
C GLY A 639 10.39 -14.92 25.47
N TYR A 640 11.61 -14.41 25.27
CA TYR A 640 12.83 -15.03 25.80
C TYR A 640 12.84 -15.07 27.32
N LYS A 641 12.43 -13.99 28.01
CA LYS A 641 12.30 -13.96 29.48
C LYS A 641 11.33 -15.03 29.99
N ARG A 642 10.11 -15.09 29.42
CA ARG A 642 9.11 -16.10 29.80
C ARG A 642 9.60 -17.54 29.59
N ARG A 643 10.39 -17.76 28.53
CA ARG A 643 10.98 -19.08 28.26
C ARG A 643 12.13 -19.39 29.23
N ALA A 644 12.99 -18.43 29.52
CA ALA A 644 14.07 -18.56 30.48
C ALA A 644 13.55 -18.92 31.88
N GLU A 645 12.50 -18.23 32.34
CA GLU A 645 11.81 -18.52 33.61
C GLU A 645 11.24 -19.95 33.64
N ARG A 646 10.56 -20.36 32.55
CA ARG A 646 9.97 -21.70 32.45
C ARG A 646 11.03 -22.79 32.47
N VAL A 647 12.06 -22.66 31.63
CA VAL A 647 13.14 -23.65 31.53
C VAL A 647 13.94 -23.68 32.82
N GLY A 648 14.18 -22.53 33.46
CA GLY A 648 14.86 -22.47 34.75
C GLY A 648 14.08 -23.17 35.85
N TYR A 649 12.74 -23.07 35.85
CA TYR A 649 11.87 -23.82 36.76
C TYR A 649 11.87 -25.34 36.46
N GLU A 650 11.74 -25.74 35.19
CA GLU A 650 11.65 -27.14 34.78
C GLU A 650 12.98 -27.91 34.95
N ARG A 651 14.11 -27.25 34.70
CA ARG A 651 15.44 -27.86 34.71
C ARG A 651 16.26 -27.55 35.95
N TYR A 652 15.74 -26.76 36.90
CA TYR A 652 16.45 -26.29 38.09
C TYR A 652 17.80 -25.62 37.78
N ILE A 653 17.85 -24.80 36.72
CA ILE A 653 19.04 -24.04 36.30
C ILE A 653 18.72 -22.55 36.25
N VAL A 654 19.72 -21.70 36.47
CA VAL A 654 19.61 -20.28 36.12
C VAL A 654 19.88 -20.17 34.61
N MET A 655 18.90 -19.67 33.87
CA MET A 655 19.02 -19.44 32.43
C MET A 655 18.70 -17.98 32.18
N GLU A 656 19.60 -17.27 31.50
CA GLU A 656 19.35 -15.88 31.14
C GLU A 656 18.59 -15.82 29.80
N PRO A 657 17.82 -14.75 29.52
CA PRO A 657 17.11 -14.60 28.25
C PRO A 657 18.05 -14.64 27.03
N GLU A 658 19.29 -14.19 27.20
CA GLU A 658 20.33 -14.26 26.17
C GLU A 658 20.74 -15.70 25.85
N ASP A 659 20.85 -16.58 26.84
CA ASP A 659 21.17 -18.00 26.62
C ASP A 659 20.05 -18.70 25.83
N VAL A 660 18.80 -18.35 26.10
CA VAL A 660 17.63 -18.86 25.35
C VAL A 660 17.67 -18.43 23.89
N ALA A 661 18.10 -17.19 23.61
CA ALA A 661 18.23 -16.71 22.24
C ALA A 661 19.32 -17.49 21.48
N GLU A 662 20.45 -17.80 22.14
CA GLU A 662 21.56 -18.55 21.53
C GLU A 662 21.25 -20.05 21.29
N GLU A 663 20.19 -20.60 21.91
CA GLU A 663 19.68 -21.94 21.56
C GLU A 663 19.00 -21.98 20.16
N ASP A 664 18.54 -20.83 19.64
CA ASP A 664 17.88 -20.77 18.34
C ASP A 664 18.88 -21.02 17.21
N GLU A 665 18.58 -21.98 16.33
CA GLU A 665 19.49 -22.34 15.25
C GLU A 665 19.72 -21.18 14.26
N THR A 666 18.73 -20.30 14.06
CA THR A 666 18.88 -19.10 13.25
C THR A 666 19.91 -18.17 13.87
N VAL A 667 19.88 -18.01 15.20
CA VAL A 667 20.84 -17.18 15.94
C VAL A 667 22.24 -17.80 15.87
N GLN A 668 22.35 -19.13 15.96
CA GLN A 668 23.63 -19.82 15.78
C GLN A 668 24.21 -19.60 14.37
N VAL A 669 23.38 -19.63 13.33
CA VAL A 669 23.79 -19.29 11.96
C VAL A 669 24.16 -17.81 11.86
N PHE A 670 23.39 -16.91 12.48
CA PHE A 670 23.68 -15.48 12.56
C PHE A 670 25.05 -15.21 13.18
N ARG A 671 25.42 -15.91 14.26
CA ARG A 671 26.73 -15.76 14.93
C ARG A 671 27.93 -16.08 14.03
N ARG A 672 27.72 -16.89 12.99
CA ARG A 672 28.77 -17.20 12.00
C ARG A 672 29.01 -16.06 11.03
N ALA A 673 28.05 -15.16 10.85
CA ALA A 673 28.22 -13.91 10.10
C ALA A 673 28.68 -12.77 11.01
N TRP A 674 28.10 -12.66 12.21
CA TRP A 674 28.39 -11.62 13.19
C TRP A 674 28.67 -12.21 14.59
N PRO A 675 29.95 -12.37 14.95
CA PRO A 675 30.34 -12.78 16.30
C PRO A 675 29.84 -11.80 17.37
N ARG A 676 29.58 -12.30 18.58
CA ARG A 676 29.08 -11.51 19.70
C ARG A 676 30.05 -10.37 20.05
N LYS A 677 29.57 -9.13 20.11
CA LYS A 677 30.39 -7.99 20.56
C LYS A 677 30.65 -8.09 22.06
N LYS A 678 31.82 -7.63 22.49
CA LYS A 678 32.20 -7.64 23.91
C LYS A 678 31.18 -6.83 24.73
N GLY A 679 30.54 -7.48 25.69
CA GLY A 679 29.55 -6.85 26.59
C GLY A 679 28.13 -6.76 26.02
N SER A 680 27.90 -7.20 24.79
CA SER A 680 26.55 -7.26 24.20
C SER A 680 25.71 -8.34 24.86
N LYS A 681 24.46 -8.00 25.16
CA LYS A 681 23.44 -8.91 25.73
C LYS A 681 22.32 -9.23 24.75
N ASP A 682 22.29 -8.55 23.61
CA ASP A 682 21.28 -8.75 22.57
C ASP A 682 21.96 -8.88 21.21
N TRP A 683 21.73 -10.01 20.54
CA TRP A 683 22.26 -10.28 19.21
C TRP A 683 21.84 -9.20 18.19
N ARG A 684 20.73 -8.49 18.42
CA ARG A 684 20.26 -7.37 17.58
C ARG A 684 21.21 -6.18 17.57
N GLU A 685 22.11 -6.06 18.55
CA GLU A 685 23.13 -5.01 18.62
C GLU A 685 24.46 -5.44 17.97
N ASP A 686 24.59 -6.72 17.60
CA ASP A 686 25.86 -7.32 17.19
C ASP A 686 26.14 -7.28 15.69
N TRP A 687 25.14 -6.92 14.87
CA TRP A 687 25.32 -6.86 13.42
C TRP A 687 25.56 -5.45 12.89
N SER A 688 26.13 -5.41 11.69
CA SER A 688 26.17 -4.26 10.79
C SER A 688 26.08 -4.78 9.37
N SER A 689 25.63 -3.94 8.45
CA SER A 689 25.61 -4.31 7.03
C SER A 689 27.03 -4.56 6.49
N PHE A 690 27.12 -5.32 5.40
CA PHE A 690 28.37 -5.43 4.64
C PHE A 690 28.53 -4.19 3.76
N PRO A 691 29.72 -3.55 3.78
CA PRO A 691 29.97 -2.33 3.00
C PRO A 691 29.86 -2.62 1.51
N LEU A 692 29.37 -1.63 0.76
CA LEU A 692 29.27 -1.70 -0.69
C LEU A 692 30.66 -1.74 -1.32
N GLN A 693 30.89 -2.72 -2.19
CA GLN A 693 32.13 -2.86 -2.95
C GLN A 693 32.06 -1.96 -4.19
N VAL A 694 32.41 -0.68 -4.01
CA VAL A 694 32.33 0.37 -5.04
C VAL A 694 33.55 0.41 -5.94
#